data_AF-A0A0X3BJ06-F1
#
_entry.id   AF-A0A0X3BJ06-F1
#
_cell.length_a   1.000
_cell.length_b   1.000
_cell.length_c   1.000
_cell.angle_alpha   90.00
_cell.angle_beta   90.00
_cell.angle_gamma   90.00
#
_symmetry.space_group_name_H-M   'P 1'
#
loop_
_entity.id
_entity.type
_entity.pdbx_description
1 polymer ?
#
loop_
_entity_poly.entity_id
_entity_poly.type
_entity_poly.pdbx_seq_one_letter_code
_entity_poly.pdbx_strand_id
1 'polypeptide(L)'
;MKRPEQAIIILVVLMLAAALLPAPVMAASYTTTELRIAKYANDGTTVLNETKVDYHWLKANLPVQGDGVTRYYHQGPVFEGNWEETHPDKPYDGWNPGEDVLMSMLVKADLGAVMGTDIKDICDYIGGAKEGDDIAICSSDGWRKAFPYSIIYEPHPRQGPAVLCWYSGSGSGPDAQEAQGQGYPDTGYVVGMRMIFFADTSTNPWGWHIFGNNDMKECWDEEYWCKGGDYWSAAGTSGKWVSEIRIYSQEDPPEEPFADFTTNVTGGTIPLAVQFTDTSEGEPETWEWNFGDGSTSTEQNPVHTYTKPGTYTITLTVTNAAGSDSTENTVTAGSISFTASVTSGTVPLTVEFTDTSGGEPEAWEWDFGDGETSDEQNPTHTYETAGTYDVTLTVTYDGSSDSITKEKYITASSGSVSGGGGGSDSSDSTTQVPENTTATPDEFAGEILENQTFQPEVPDIEEIIISTLDIPKNLTISCETADLPEGLPEPPGEVYRYYTITPGDANATIDEAVIRFSVPDTWIQENQIDINDLCLYRYNGNWTALATRWTGTTNETHTYEATSPGFSLFAISGKKVDPTATATVTPVKTATPVVSVTPAEENKTTNPLMFGFGHPITGLPGLLLDAVRAFFVLINVIPASPPPAADPMPEPVFTPDPVPATPAPVPTVDITRMQFALSVLSDPPNALIDLDGEYTGKTTPTVFTSLPGGNHTLRVRMDGIEPQERTVMLARDDEVLAELPVAPSIRSASPGPLPEWDQNCYGGVYVESFPDGVEIRVGNHKVNQKTPVVVYGLKEGRHTIRVQEAKGAFKSDREQVWVEKNSITPVTFTSGNPDLTRSIRIESDEFKKKPFSINGRYLGDKLPKKVDIKGIGGSYITTRDNDGGYRSYRIPATAESGDTVNAVFSDTPCSVLVTSVPSGAAISIDGFPTGFATPYVIEKISEGKHLVSVSKPGYIPAEQEFHLTDYHGDTCDATVKVILKPYTWGSLNVSSTPPGAEIHLYGRDTGEKTPHTFHYLDIGSYTVKVVGEHGSRTIEDVIISPYATAECYVDLPRGGLKDLGAP
;
A
#
# COMPACT_ATOMS: atom_id res chain seq x y z
N MET A 1 -4.59 56.48 -47.32
CA MET A 1 -6.05 56.59 -47.50
C MET A 1 -6.63 55.19 -47.34
N LYS A 2 -7.72 55.02 -46.55
CA LYS A 2 -8.24 53.74 -46.01
C LYS A 2 -7.31 53.11 -44.95
N ARG A 3 -7.78 52.73 -43.75
CA ARG A 3 -9.11 52.88 -43.09
C ARG A 3 -8.91 52.98 -41.56
N PRO A 4 -9.51 53.96 -40.84
CA PRO A 4 -9.50 53.97 -39.36
C PRO A 4 -10.45 52.92 -38.75
N GLU A 5 -11.26 52.26 -39.57
CA GLU A 5 -12.29 51.28 -39.17
C GLU A 5 -11.72 50.04 -38.48
N GLN A 6 -10.53 49.55 -38.86
CA GLN A 6 -9.94 48.35 -38.24
C GLN A 6 -9.40 48.61 -36.81
N ALA A 7 -8.86 49.81 -36.53
CA ALA A 7 -8.42 50.16 -35.18
C ALA A 7 -9.61 50.26 -34.21
N ILE A 8 -10.74 50.79 -34.68
CA ILE A 8 -11.97 50.88 -33.89
C ILE A 8 -12.58 49.49 -33.65
N ILE A 9 -12.58 48.60 -34.64
CA ILE A 9 -13.07 47.22 -34.45
C ILE A 9 -12.18 46.45 -33.46
N ILE A 10 -10.86 46.57 -33.53
CA ILE A 10 -9.95 45.92 -32.55
C ILE A 10 -10.16 46.50 -31.15
N LEU A 11 -10.34 47.82 -31.01
CA LEU A 11 -10.62 48.44 -29.71
C LEU A 11 -11.99 48.01 -29.14
N VAL A 12 -13.03 47.90 -29.97
CA VAL A 12 -14.37 47.45 -29.56
C VAL A 12 -14.38 45.95 -29.24
N VAL A 13 -13.63 45.12 -29.97
CA VAL A 13 -13.48 43.69 -29.65
C VAL A 13 -12.67 43.50 -28.36
N LEU A 14 -11.63 44.30 -28.10
CA LEU A 14 -10.93 44.29 -26.81
C LEU A 14 -11.80 44.81 -25.66
N MET A 15 -12.65 45.82 -25.87
CA MET A 15 -13.60 46.29 -24.85
C MET A 15 -14.73 45.27 -24.60
N LEU A 16 -15.21 44.56 -25.63
CA LEU A 16 -16.19 43.47 -25.46
C LEU A 16 -15.57 42.23 -24.82
N ALA A 17 -14.32 41.90 -25.12
CA ALA A 17 -13.58 40.83 -24.43
C ALA A 17 -13.32 41.20 -22.95
N ALA A 18 -12.99 42.46 -22.66
CA ALA A 18 -12.86 42.95 -21.28
C ALA A 18 -14.21 43.01 -20.53
N ALA A 19 -15.33 43.05 -21.25
CA ALA A 19 -16.68 42.96 -20.68
C ALA A 19 -17.26 41.52 -20.67
N LEU A 20 -16.50 40.53 -21.15
CA LEU A 20 -16.84 39.10 -21.15
C LEU A 20 -15.84 38.23 -20.38
N LEU A 21 -14.75 38.81 -19.88
CA LEU A 21 -14.18 38.32 -18.63
C LEU A 21 -15.29 38.33 -17.57
N PRO A 22 -15.38 37.33 -16.68
CA PRO A 22 -16.17 37.52 -15.48
C PRO A 22 -15.62 38.76 -14.81
N ALA A 23 -16.46 39.79 -14.65
CA ALA A 23 -16.16 40.83 -13.67
C ALA A 23 -15.89 40.05 -12.38
N PRO A 24 -14.71 40.22 -11.74
CA PRO A 24 -14.47 39.53 -10.49
C PRO A 24 -15.59 40.01 -9.58
N VAL A 25 -16.35 39.06 -9.00
CA VAL A 25 -17.50 39.36 -8.14
C VAL A 25 -16.93 39.81 -6.78
N MET A 26 -16.23 40.95 -6.82
CA MET A 26 -15.62 41.64 -5.69
C MET A 26 -16.67 42.49 -5.00
N ALA A 27 -17.71 41.78 -4.60
CA ALA A 27 -18.60 42.10 -3.50
C ALA A 27 -19.09 40.77 -2.87
N ALA A 28 -18.19 39.77 -2.77
CA ALA A 28 -18.34 38.75 -1.75
C ALA A 28 -18.29 39.47 -0.39
N SER A 29 -19.40 39.48 0.32
CA SER A 29 -19.48 40.06 1.66
C SER A 29 -18.65 39.19 2.60
N TYR A 30 -17.44 39.62 2.95
CA TYR A 30 -16.54 38.93 3.89
C TYR A 30 -17.13 38.80 5.33
N THR A 31 -18.34 39.30 5.58
CA THR A 31 -19.07 39.11 6.83
C THR A 31 -19.57 37.67 6.96
N THR A 32 -18.81 36.83 7.65
CA THR A 32 -19.26 35.49 8.07
C THR A 32 -20.33 35.63 9.16
N THR A 33 -21.48 34.97 8.96
CA THR A 33 -22.46 34.67 10.01
C THR A 33 -22.52 33.18 10.32
N GLU A 34 -22.12 32.36 9.35
CA GLU A 34 -22.04 30.90 9.42
C GLU A 34 -20.64 30.45 9.89
N LEU A 35 -20.62 29.30 10.56
CA LEU A 35 -19.45 28.61 11.08
C LEU A 35 -19.55 27.12 10.72
N ARG A 36 -18.57 26.62 9.95
CA ARG A 36 -18.33 25.17 9.82
C ARG A 36 -17.55 24.70 11.04
N ILE A 37 -17.99 23.62 11.68
CA ILE A 37 -17.25 22.98 12.78
C ILE A 37 -17.02 21.53 12.35
N ALA A 38 -15.75 21.10 12.30
CA ALA A 38 -15.41 19.74 11.86
C ALA A 38 -14.32 19.13 12.76
N LYS A 39 -14.50 17.86 13.13
CA LYS A 39 -13.50 17.03 13.82
C LYS A 39 -12.92 16.03 12.82
N TYR A 40 -11.60 15.92 12.81
CA TYR A 40 -10.83 15.05 11.93
C TYR A 40 -10.07 14.01 12.75
N ALA A 41 -9.87 12.82 12.15
CA ALA A 41 -9.00 11.78 12.68
C ALA A 41 -7.50 12.17 12.61
N ASN A 42 -6.63 11.32 13.16
CA ASN A 42 -5.17 11.49 13.15
C ASN A 42 -4.55 11.56 11.74
N ASP A 43 -5.18 10.93 10.74
CA ASP A 43 -4.83 11.08 9.32
C ASP A 43 -5.03 12.52 8.77
N GLY A 44 -5.73 13.39 9.50
CA GLY A 44 -5.98 14.79 9.17
C GLY A 44 -6.97 15.04 8.02
N THR A 45 -7.64 14.01 7.51
CA THR A 45 -8.52 14.05 6.34
C THR A 45 -9.89 13.42 6.58
N THR A 46 -9.97 12.30 7.31
CA THR A 46 -11.21 11.61 7.67
C THR A 46 -12.01 12.47 8.65
N VAL A 47 -13.25 12.81 8.27
CA VAL A 47 -14.16 13.62 9.10
C VAL A 47 -14.90 12.70 10.07
N LEU A 48 -14.62 12.85 11.37
CA LEU A 48 -15.28 12.13 12.45
C LEU A 48 -16.66 12.74 12.79
N ASN A 49 -16.79 14.06 12.66
CA ASN A 49 -18.04 14.78 12.87
C ASN A 49 -17.98 16.15 12.16
N GLU A 50 -19.06 16.58 11.51
CA GLU A 50 -19.20 17.92 10.92
C GLU A 50 -20.59 18.50 11.19
N THR A 51 -20.63 19.81 11.46
CA THR A 51 -21.87 20.59 11.43
C THR A 51 -21.64 22.00 10.89
N LYS A 52 -22.73 22.67 10.56
CA LYS A 52 -22.76 24.10 10.18
C LYS A 52 -23.81 24.81 11.02
N VAL A 53 -23.39 25.86 11.71
CA VAL A 53 -24.23 26.67 12.59
C VAL A 53 -24.05 28.14 12.22
N ASP A 54 -24.99 29.01 12.61
CA ASP A 54 -24.81 30.46 12.53
C ASP A 54 -24.68 31.07 13.94
N TYR A 55 -24.31 32.34 14.01
CA TYR A 55 -24.14 33.01 15.31
C TYR A 55 -25.47 33.14 16.09
N HIS A 56 -26.63 33.13 15.42
CA HIS A 56 -27.93 33.09 16.10
C HIS A 56 -28.12 31.78 16.84
N TRP A 57 -27.77 30.67 16.18
CA TRP A 57 -27.78 29.33 16.77
C TRP A 57 -26.80 29.25 17.94
N LEU A 58 -25.55 29.72 17.78
CA LEU A 58 -24.54 29.74 18.86
C LEU A 58 -25.07 30.47 20.11
N LYS A 59 -25.57 31.69 19.91
CA LYS A 59 -26.17 32.52 20.97
C LYS A 59 -27.40 31.91 21.65
N ALA A 60 -28.16 31.08 20.93
CA ALA A 60 -29.40 30.48 21.43
C ALA A 60 -29.19 29.13 22.15
N ASN A 61 -28.13 28.39 21.81
CA ASN A 61 -27.94 26.99 22.23
C ASN A 61 -26.70 26.76 23.11
N LEU A 62 -25.69 27.64 23.06
CA LEU A 62 -24.44 27.52 23.83
C LEU A 62 -24.27 28.67 24.83
N PRO A 63 -23.41 28.52 25.86
CA PRO A 63 -23.14 29.58 26.82
C PRO A 63 -22.64 30.87 26.16
N VAL A 64 -23.23 32.00 26.58
CA VAL A 64 -22.78 33.33 26.15
C VAL A 64 -21.68 33.82 27.08
N GLN A 65 -20.51 34.06 26.52
CA GLN A 65 -19.37 34.67 27.20
C GLN A 65 -19.37 36.19 26.99
N GLY A 66 -18.96 36.92 28.03
CA GLY A 66 -18.87 38.38 28.02
C GLY A 66 -20.21 39.06 28.32
N ASP A 67 -20.14 40.35 28.66
CA ASP A 67 -21.28 41.18 29.07
C ASP A 67 -21.65 42.27 28.04
N GLY A 68 -20.85 42.42 26.97
CA GLY A 68 -21.01 43.50 25.98
C GLY A 68 -20.60 44.88 26.49
N VAL A 69 -19.91 44.96 27.63
CA VAL A 69 -19.48 46.21 28.30
C VAL A 69 -17.98 46.19 28.61
N THR A 70 -17.47 45.07 29.11
CA THR A 70 -16.07 44.81 29.43
C THR A 70 -15.23 44.77 28.15
N ARG A 71 -14.14 45.55 28.11
CA ARG A 71 -13.26 45.68 26.94
C ARG A 71 -12.02 44.82 27.11
N TYR A 72 -11.70 44.05 26.06
CA TYR A 72 -10.50 43.21 25.99
C TYR A 72 -9.50 43.81 25.00
N TYR A 73 -8.22 43.63 25.28
CA TYR A 73 -7.12 44.19 24.51
C TYR A 73 -6.08 43.12 24.19
N HIS A 74 -5.56 43.07 22.96
CA HIS A 74 -4.40 42.24 22.62
C HIS A 74 -3.24 43.13 22.19
N GLN A 75 -2.06 42.95 22.76
CA GLN A 75 -0.87 43.71 22.37
C GLN A 75 -0.12 43.05 21.20
N GLY A 76 0.77 43.81 20.56
CA GLY A 76 1.85 43.27 19.74
C GLY A 76 3.22 43.67 20.28
N PRO A 77 4.32 43.10 19.75
CA PRO A 77 5.68 43.48 20.14
C PRO A 77 5.93 44.96 19.85
N VAL A 78 6.59 45.65 20.78
CA VAL A 78 6.73 47.13 20.83
C VAL A 78 7.87 47.63 19.92
N PHE A 79 7.77 47.36 18.62
CA PHE A 79 8.89 47.56 17.68
C PHE A 79 9.24 49.02 17.32
N GLU A 80 8.56 50.04 17.84
CA GLU A 80 8.89 51.45 17.52
C GLU A 80 8.89 52.37 18.75
N GLY A 81 10.04 53.03 18.97
CA GLY A 81 10.13 54.39 19.50
C GLY A 81 9.54 54.65 20.89
N ASN A 82 10.25 54.21 21.94
CA ASN A 82 10.39 54.91 23.23
C ASN A 82 11.19 54.12 24.28
N TRP A 83 11.47 52.83 24.06
CA TRP A 83 12.29 52.03 24.99
C TRP A 83 13.64 52.69 25.29
N GLU A 84 14.36 53.14 24.26
CA GLU A 84 15.68 53.78 24.40
C GLU A 84 15.60 55.17 25.09
N GLU A 85 14.45 55.85 25.07
CA GLU A 85 14.24 57.10 25.81
C GLU A 85 13.81 56.88 27.27
N THR A 86 13.04 55.82 27.53
CA THR A 86 12.51 55.49 28.88
C THR A 86 13.47 54.63 29.69
N HIS A 87 14.27 53.82 29.01
CA HIS A 87 15.21 52.83 29.56
C HIS A 87 16.58 52.90 28.85
N PRO A 88 17.24 54.08 28.79
CA PRO A 88 18.47 54.29 28.00
C PRO A 88 19.64 53.37 28.40
N ASP A 89 19.62 52.85 29.63
CA ASP A 89 20.67 51.97 30.17
C ASP A 89 20.33 50.46 30.05
N LYS A 90 19.22 50.08 29.39
CA LYS A 90 18.82 48.67 29.21
C LYS A 90 18.71 48.29 27.73
N PRO A 91 19.17 47.08 27.33
CA PRO A 91 18.87 46.57 25.99
C PRO A 91 17.35 46.47 25.78
N TYR A 92 16.91 46.59 24.53
CA TYR A 92 15.50 46.47 24.16
C TYR A 92 14.89 45.14 24.61
N ASP A 93 13.86 45.23 25.45
CA ASP A 93 13.08 44.07 25.89
C ASP A 93 11.71 44.06 25.20
N GLY A 94 11.60 43.26 24.14
CA GLY A 94 10.34 43.03 23.43
C GLY A 94 9.29 42.27 24.26
N TRP A 95 9.67 41.81 25.46
CA TRP A 95 8.82 41.07 26.41
C TRP A 95 8.61 41.85 27.71
N ASN A 96 8.58 43.19 27.65
CA ASN A 96 8.41 44.07 28.81
C ASN A 96 7.33 43.55 29.79
N PRO A 97 7.71 43.05 30.99
CA PRO A 97 6.75 42.46 31.93
C PRO A 97 5.80 43.48 32.58
N GLY A 98 6.06 44.78 32.41
CA GLY A 98 5.14 45.85 32.83
C GLY A 98 4.05 46.18 31.80
N GLU A 99 4.14 45.62 30.58
CA GLU A 99 3.22 45.85 29.47
C GLU A 99 2.97 47.34 29.15
N ASP A 100 4.01 48.17 29.21
CA ASP A 100 3.91 49.60 28.90
C ASP A 100 3.47 49.80 27.44
N VAL A 101 2.23 50.24 27.23
CA VAL A 101 1.67 50.48 25.89
C VAL A 101 1.78 51.96 25.53
N LEU A 102 2.32 52.27 24.36
CA LEU A 102 2.18 53.60 23.76
C LEU A 102 0.68 53.91 23.54
N MET A 103 0.23 55.09 23.98
CA MET A 103 -1.18 55.52 23.83
C MET A 103 -1.65 55.52 22.36
N SER A 104 -0.73 55.68 21.40
CA SER A 104 -0.99 55.56 19.96
C SER A 104 -1.14 54.11 19.45
N MET A 105 -0.60 53.11 20.16
CA MET A 105 -0.74 51.68 19.84
C MET A 105 -1.98 51.07 20.50
N LEU A 106 -2.46 51.64 21.61
CA LEU A 106 -3.68 51.21 22.31
C LEU A 106 -4.92 51.21 21.40
N VAL A 107 -5.01 52.15 20.47
CA VAL A 107 -6.07 52.21 19.44
C VAL A 107 -6.14 50.94 18.59
N LYS A 108 -5.00 50.29 18.34
CA LYS A 108 -4.92 49.04 17.56
C LYS A 108 -5.08 47.78 18.42
N ALA A 109 -4.93 47.90 19.73
CA ALA A 109 -5.02 46.80 20.68
C ALA A 109 -6.47 46.53 21.14
N ASP A 110 -7.36 47.53 21.07
CA ASP A 110 -8.75 47.44 21.55
C ASP A 110 -9.59 46.47 20.69
N LEU A 111 -10.02 45.36 21.31
CA LEU A 111 -10.86 44.33 20.67
C LEU A 111 -12.35 44.44 21.06
N GLY A 112 -12.75 45.62 21.56
CA GLY A 112 -14.15 45.98 21.76
C GLY A 112 -14.77 45.44 23.04
N ALA A 113 -16.02 45.85 23.27
CA ALA A 113 -16.85 45.43 24.39
C ALA A 113 -17.73 44.26 23.95
N VAL A 114 -17.20 43.04 24.00
CA VAL A 114 -17.71 41.92 23.17
C VAL A 114 -18.64 40.95 23.90
N MET A 115 -19.43 40.22 23.12
CA MET A 115 -20.06 38.97 23.54
C MET A 115 -19.79 37.89 22.47
N GLY A 116 -19.73 36.65 22.92
CA GLY A 116 -19.42 35.50 22.08
C GLY A 116 -19.80 34.17 22.72
N THR A 117 -19.23 33.10 22.18
CA THR A 117 -19.33 31.74 22.71
C THR A 117 -17.92 31.17 22.84
N ASP A 118 -17.65 30.43 23.91
CA ASP A 118 -16.34 29.81 24.15
C ASP A 118 -16.04 28.79 23.03
N ILE A 119 -14.83 28.84 22.45
CA ILE A 119 -14.40 27.88 21.43
C ILE A 119 -14.39 26.46 22.00
N LYS A 120 -14.11 26.29 23.29
CA LYS A 120 -14.24 25.00 23.98
C LYS A 120 -15.66 24.44 23.86
N ASP A 121 -16.67 25.24 24.19
CA ASP A 121 -18.08 24.83 24.14
C ASP A 121 -18.58 24.60 22.69
N ILE A 122 -18.01 25.32 21.71
CA ILE A 122 -18.25 25.08 20.28
C ILE A 122 -17.65 23.74 19.83
N CYS A 123 -16.45 23.41 20.29
CA CYS A 123 -15.80 22.13 20.00
C CYS A 123 -16.53 20.95 20.68
N ASP A 124 -16.94 21.10 21.94
CA ASP A 124 -17.69 20.09 22.70
C ASP A 124 -18.99 19.68 21.99
N TYR A 125 -19.64 20.60 21.29
CA TYR A 125 -20.87 20.31 20.53
C TYR A 125 -20.71 19.21 19.47
N ILE A 126 -19.50 19.03 18.91
CA ILE A 126 -19.21 17.97 17.93
C ILE A 126 -18.36 16.81 18.49
N GLY A 127 -18.31 16.66 19.82
CA GLY A 127 -17.58 15.57 20.49
C GLY A 127 -16.23 15.98 21.07
N GLY A 128 -15.92 17.28 21.11
CA GLY A 128 -14.79 17.84 21.85
C GLY A 128 -13.41 17.50 21.27
N ALA A 129 -12.39 18.04 21.95
CA ALA A 129 -10.99 17.73 21.75
C ALA A 129 -10.42 17.05 23.00
N LYS A 130 -9.32 16.32 22.86
CA LYS A 130 -8.60 15.62 23.93
C LYS A 130 -7.16 16.12 24.05
N GLU A 131 -6.48 15.76 25.14
CA GLU A 131 -5.03 16.01 25.28
C GLU A 131 -4.26 15.44 24.06
N GLY A 132 -3.43 16.28 23.44
CA GLY A 132 -2.70 15.95 22.20
C GLY A 132 -3.36 16.46 20.93
N ASP A 133 -4.64 16.83 20.96
CA ASP A 133 -5.36 17.39 19.80
C ASP A 133 -4.95 18.84 19.50
N ASP A 134 -5.15 19.25 18.25
CA ASP A 134 -4.98 20.63 17.78
C ASP A 134 -6.30 21.23 17.29
N ILE A 135 -6.67 22.40 17.81
CA ILE A 135 -7.84 23.17 17.39
C ILE A 135 -7.37 24.28 16.43
N ALA A 136 -7.66 24.13 15.15
CA ALA A 136 -7.38 25.15 14.14
C ALA A 136 -8.57 26.08 13.90
N ILE A 137 -8.31 27.37 14.01
CA ILE A 137 -9.25 28.44 13.70
C ILE A 137 -8.94 28.91 12.28
N CYS A 138 -9.95 28.89 11.41
CA CYS A 138 -9.84 29.16 9.99
C CYS A 138 -10.78 30.32 9.58
N SER A 139 -10.23 31.26 8.83
CA SER A 139 -10.91 32.48 8.39
C SER A 139 -11.14 32.49 6.88
N SER A 140 -12.19 33.18 6.44
CA SER A 140 -12.57 33.21 5.01
C SER A 140 -11.60 33.96 4.10
N ASP A 141 -10.62 34.66 4.67
CA ASP A 141 -9.49 35.31 3.96
C ASP A 141 -8.27 34.38 3.78
N GLY A 142 -8.32 33.16 4.31
CA GLY A 142 -7.22 32.20 4.32
C GLY A 142 -6.32 32.25 5.55
N TRP A 143 -6.58 33.13 6.53
CA TRP A 143 -5.87 33.06 7.81
C TRP A 143 -6.22 31.76 8.54
N ARG A 144 -5.19 31.05 9.03
CA ARG A 144 -5.33 29.82 9.82
C ARG A 144 -4.29 29.81 10.94
N LYS A 145 -4.73 29.54 12.17
CA LYS A 145 -3.83 29.19 13.28
C LYS A 145 -4.34 27.98 14.03
N ALA A 146 -3.45 27.02 14.31
CA ALA A 146 -3.69 25.90 15.20
C ALA A 146 -3.27 26.25 16.63
N PHE A 147 -4.06 25.78 17.60
CA PHE A 147 -3.82 25.91 19.02
C PHE A 147 -3.84 24.51 19.67
N PRO A 148 -2.95 24.23 20.63
CA PRO A 148 -2.99 23.00 21.40
C PRO A 148 -4.28 22.92 22.23
N TYR A 149 -4.73 21.71 22.51
CA TYR A 149 -5.77 21.42 23.51
C TYR A 149 -5.65 22.29 24.77
N SER A 150 -4.45 22.39 25.37
CA SER A 150 -4.21 23.15 26.61
C SER A 150 -4.59 24.64 26.52
N ILE A 151 -4.34 25.31 25.38
CA ILE A 151 -4.66 26.74 25.22
C ILE A 151 -6.18 27.00 25.15
N ILE A 152 -6.98 25.99 24.77
CA ILE A 152 -8.44 26.10 24.59
C ILE A 152 -9.21 25.49 25.77
N TYR A 153 -8.83 24.31 26.24
CA TYR A 153 -9.54 23.55 27.28
C TYR A 153 -9.00 23.79 28.69
N GLU A 154 -7.71 24.13 28.82
CA GLU A 154 -7.04 24.36 30.10
C GLU A 154 -6.33 25.73 30.11
N PRO A 155 -7.01 26.82 29.68
CA PRO A 155 -6.36 28.12 29.47
C PRO A 155 -5.76 28.64 30.78
N HIS A 156 -4.50 29.09 30.70
CA HIS A 156 -3.86 29.74 31.84
C HIS A 156 -4.69 30.96 32.29
N PRO A 157 -4.90 31.21 33.60
CA PRO A 157 -5.80 32.27 34.06
C PRO A 157 -5.55 33.64 33.42
N ARG A 158 -4.28 34.07 33.28
CA ARG A 158 -3.92 35.35 32.62
C ARG A 158 -4.42 35.45 31.17
N GLN A 159 -4.49 34.33 30.44
CA GLN A 159 -5.04 34.27 29.08
C GLN A 159 -6.58 34.27 29.10
N GLY A 160 -7.16 33.46 30.00
CA GLY A 160 -8.60 33.19 30.01
C GLY A 160 -9.10 32.44 28.76
N PRO A 161 -10.42 32.22 28.64
CA PRO A 161 -11.00 31.42 27.56
C PRO A 161 -10.85 32.10 26.18
N ALA A 162 -10.73 31.28 25.15
CA ALA A 162 -10.71 31.73 23.76
C ALA A 162 -12.15 31.81 23.22
N VAL A 163 -12.66 33.01 22.99
CA VAL A 163 -14.08 33.25 22.71
C VAL A 163 -14.28 33.68 21.26
N LEU A 164 -15.14 32.97 20.53
CA LEU A 164 -15.62 33.39 19.23
C LEU A 164 -16.70 34.45 19.40
N CYS A 165 -16.32 35.71 19.20
CA CYS A 165 -17.16 36.88 19.39
C CYS A 165 -18.01 37.19 18.16
N TRP A 166 -19.31 37.31 18.39
CA TRP A 166 -20.35 37.61 17.41
C TRP A 166 -21.11 38.91 17.72
N TYR A 167 -20.63 39.72 18.67
CA TYR A 167 -21.19 41.03 19.00
C TYR A 167 -20.13 41.98 19.56
N SER A 168 -20.26 43.28 19.29
CA SER A 168 -19.55 44.36 20.01
C SER A 168 -20.52 45.47 20.42
N GLY A 169 -20.36 45.93 21.66
CA GLY A 169 -21.11 46.97 22.32
C GLY A 169 -20.69 48.40 21.95
N SER A 170 -21.02 49.34 22.82
CA SER A 170 -20.92 50.78 22.52
C SER A 170 -19.48 51.27 22.34
N GLY A 171 -19.18 51.83 21.17
CA GLY A 171 -17.89 52.42 20.80
C GLY A 171 -17.61 53.78 21.42
N SER A 172 -17.97 54.00 22.69
CA SER A 172 -17.64 55.22 23.45
C SER A 172 -16.36 55.04 24.26
N GLY A 173 -15.25 54.79 23.55
CA GLY A 173 -13.88 54.94 24.05
C GLY A 173 -13.20 56.17 23.41
N PRO A 174 -12.08 56.67 23.96
CA PRO A 174 -11.44 57.90 23.46
C PRO A 174 -11.02 57.84 21.98
N ASP A 175 -10.71 56.65 21.45
CA ASP A 175 -10.07 56.48 20.13
C ASP A 175 -10.86 55.60 19.15
N ALA A 176 -12.19 55.56 19.25
CA ALA A 176 -13.07 54.71 18.44
C ALA A 176 -13.23 55.14 16.95
N GLN A 177 -12.16 55.62 16.29
CA GLN A 177 -12.23 56.21 14.95
C GLN A 177 -11.85 55.25 13.80
N GLU A 178 -11.15 54.14 14.05
CA GLU A 178 -10.98 53.07 13.05
C GLU A 178 -11.12 51.67 13.69
N ALA A 179 -11.85 50.79 12.99
CA ALA A 179 -11.91 49.34 13.19
C ALA A 179 -12.52 48.76 14.49
N GLN A 180 -13.83 48.97 14.73
CA GLN A 180 -14.80 47.90 15.08
C GLN A 180 -16.25 48.43 15.07
N GLY A 181 -17.15 47.76 14.34
CA GLY A 181 -18.55 48.16 14.23
C GLY A 181 -19.36 47.77 15.46
N GLN A 182 -20.38 48.56 15.80
CA GLN A 182 -21.31 48.23 16.88
C GLN A 182 -22.40 47.27 16.40
N GLY A 183 -22.83 46.35 17.26
CA GLY A 183 -23.89 45.39 16.97
C GLY A 183 -23.37 44.02 16.54
N TYR A 184 -24.13 43.36 15.67
CA TYR A 184 -23.96 41.98 15.21
C TYR A 184 -23.41 41.91 13.77
N PRO A 185 -22.77 40.80 13.36
CA PRO A 185 -22.29 40.49 12.00
C PRO A 185 -23.18 40.98 10.85
N ASP A 186 -24.50 40.79 10.97
CA ASP A 186 -25.52 41.14 9.98
C ASP A 186 -25.97 42.63 10.03
N THR A 187 -25.88 43.28 11.19
CA THR A 187 -26.26 44.69 11.38
C THR A 187 -25.16 45.71 11.06
N GLY A 188 -23.92 45.28 10.81
CA GLY A 188 -22.80 46.17 10.48
C GLY A 188 -21.57 46.09 11.39
N TYR A 189 -21.32 44.95 12.03
CA TYR A 189 -20.08 44.62 12.79
C TYR A 189 -18.79 44.56 11.92
N VAL A 190 -18.87 45.00 10.65
CA VAL A 190 -17.85 45.23 9.58
C VAL A 190 -16.81 44.16 9.26
N VAL A 191 -16.50 43.19 10.13
CA VAL A 191 -15.39 42.24 9.94
C VAL A 191 -15.69 40.79 10.35
N GLY A 192 -16.97 40.38 10.34
CA GLY A 192 -17.40 39.01 10.64
C GLY A 192 -17.05 38.53 12.06
N MET A 193 -17.31 37.27 12.38
CA MET A 193 -16.98 36.71 13.71
C MET A 193 -15.45 36.72 13.95
N ARG A 194 -15.05 36.98 15.21
CA ARG A 194 -13.63 37.15 15.59
C ARG A 194 -13.29 36.38 16.87
N MET A 195 -12.15 35.68 16.90
CA MET A 195 -11.64 35.08 18.14
C MET A 195 -10.92 36.10 19.02
N ILE A 196 -11.22 36.12 20.33
CA ILE A 196 -10.63 37.02 21.34
C ILE A 196 -10.32 36.21 22.61
N PHE A 197 -9.18 36.45 23.27
CA PHE A 197 -8.87 35.85 24.57
C PHE A 197 -9.44 36.72 25.70
N PHE A 198 -10.25 36.13 26.58
CA PHE A 198 -10.89 36.85 27.68
C PHE A 198 -10.01 36.82 28.93
N ALA A 199 -8.87 37.51 28.85
CA ALA A 199 -7.90 37.66 29.95
C ALA A 199 -8.57 38.02 31.28
N ASP A 200 -8.02 37.50 32.39
CA ASP A 200 -8.69 37.56 33.69
C ASP A 200 -8.81 38.97 34.29
N THR A 201 -9.39 39.04 35.49
CA THR A 201 -9.65 40.29 36.20
C THR A 201 -8.42 40.97 36.81
N SER A 202 -7.19 40.45 36.60
CA SER A 202 -5.96 41.15 36.92
C SER A 202 -5.72 42.25 35.88
N THR A 203 -6.45 43.35 36.04
CA THR A 203 -6.22 44.52 35.21
C THR A 203 -4.80 45.03 35.39
N ASN A 204 -4.19 45.49 34.30
CA ASN A 204 -2.96 46.28 34.37
C ASN A 204 -3.14 47.54 35.26
N PRO A 205 -2.08 48.32 35.55
CA PRO A 205 -2.18 49.52 36.41
C PRO A 205 -3.20 50.60 35.96
N TRP A 206 -3.74 50.49 34.74
CA TRP A 206 -4.73 51.39 34.16
C TRP A 206 -6.18 50.85 34.19
N GLY A 207 -6.41 49.61 34.64
CA GLY A 207 -7.74 49.03 34.75
C GLY A 207 -8.22 48.26 33.51
N TRP A 208 -7.31 47.78 32.65
CA TRP A 208 -7.66 47.08 31.41
C TRP A 208 -7.33 45.58 31.44
N HIS A 209 -8.20 44.78 30.81
CA HIS A 209 -7.97 43.35 30.54
C HIS A 209 -7.14 43.22 29.27
N ILE A 210 -5.83 43.09 29.41
CA ILE A 210 -4.89 42.88 28.30
C ILE A 210 -4.47 41.41 28.28
N PHE A 211 -4.37 40.84 27.08
CA PHE A 211 -3.53 39.68 26.80
C PHE A 211 -2.35 40.16 25.95
N GLY A 212 -1.22 40.44 26.60
CA GLY A 212 -0.06 41.03 25.96
C GLY A 212 0.91 39.99 25.39
N ASN A 213 2.00 40.47 24.80
CA ASN A 213 3.05 39.59 24.32
C ASN A 213 3.75 38.88 25.50
N ASN A 214 3.94 39.55 26.64
CA ASN A 214 4.51 38.90 27.82
C ASN A 214 3.55 37.87 28.43
N ASP A 215 2.25 38.17 28.54
CA ASP A 215 1.25 37.16 28.93
C ASP A 215 1.31 35.93 28.02
N MET A 216 1.32 36.13 26.69
CA MET A 216 1.39 35.04 25.71
C MET A 216 2.63 34.15 25.90
N LYS A 217 3.77 34.75 26.25
CA LYS A 217 5.02 34.04 26.56
C LYS A 217 5.01 33.34 27.92
N GLU A 218 4.32 33.88 28.93
CA GLU A 218 4.15 33.22 30.23
C GLU A 218 3.11 32.08 30.19
N CYS A 219 2.10 32.19 29.33
CA CYS A 219 1.00 31.24 29.24
C CYS A 219 1.27 30.06 28.29
N TRP A 220 2.11 30.21 27.27
CA TRP A 220 2.26 29.25 26.18
C TRP A 220 3.70 28.75 26.04
N ASP A 221 3.86 27.49 25.59
CA ASP A 221 5.17 26.94 25.20
C ASP A 221 5.79 27.72 24.04
N GLU A 222 7.13 27.73 23.97
CA GLU A 222 7.90 28.57 23.05
C GLU A 222 7.48 28.46 21.58
N GLU A 223 7.12 27.24 21.12
CA GLU A 223 6.69 26.98 19.75
C GLU A 223 5.38 27.70 19.33
N TYR A 224 4.55 28.13 20.29
CA TYR A 224 3.27 28.80 20.01
C TYR A 224 3.34 30.34 20.04
N TRP A 225 4.47 30.91 20.46
CA TRP A 225 4.73 32.36 20.45
C TRP A 225 5.99 32.79 19.67
N CYS A 226 6.91 31.86 19.39
CA CYS A 226 8.12 32.07 18.58
C CYS A 226 8.32 30.92 17.59
N LYS A 227 8.75 31.23 16.36
CA LYS A 227 9.22 30.20 15.41
C LYS A 227 10.52 30.64 14.75
N GLY A 228 11.63 29.96 15.07
CA GLY A 228 12.93 30.22 14.44
C GLY A 228 13.51 31.63 14.70
N GLY A 229 13.05 32.32 15.74
CA GLY A 229 13.38 33.72 16.02
C GLY A 229 12.37 34.74 15.50
N ASP A 230 11.39 34.33 14.69
CA ASP A 230 10.26 35.18 14.32
C ASP A 230 9.21 35.19 15.44
N TYR A 231 9.02 36.36 16.04
CA TYR A 231 8.10 36.58 17.15
C TYR A 231 6.68 36.87 16.66
N TRP A 232 5.71 36.12 17.16
CA TRP A 232 4.31 36.41 16.91
C TRP A 232 3.78 37.51 17.84
N SER A 233 2.70 38.17 17.42
CA SER A 233 1.98 39.16 18.23
C SER A 233 0.73 38.52 18.83
N ALA A 234 0.39 38.82 20.08
CA ALA A 234 -0.87 38.37 20.68
C ALA A 234 -2.08 38.93 19.90
N ALA A 235 -1.96 40.10 19.28
CA ALA A 235 -2.94 40.61 18.32
C ALA A 235 -3.05 39.76 17.03
N GLY A 236 -1.92 39.25 16.51
CA GLY A 236 -1.85 38.42 15.30
C GLY A 236 -2.33 36.97 15.49
N THR A 237 -2.55 36.53 16.73
CA THR A 237 -3.21 35.25 17.02
C THR A 237 -4.74 35.36 17.03
N SER A 238 -5.30 36.57 17.02
CA SER A 238 -6.74 36.86 17.00
C SER A 238 -7.28 36.99 15.57
N GLY A 239 -7.68 35.86 14.98
CA GLY A 239 -8.30 35.78 13.65
C GLY A 239 -9.65 36.49 13.56
N LYS A 240 -9.84 37.26 12.47
CA LYS A 240 -11.11 37.88 12.03
C LYS A 240 -11.76 37.03 10.94
N TRP A 241 -13.03 37.27 10.62
CA TRP A 241 -13.75 36.51 9.59
C TRP A 241 -13.70 35.00 9.80
N VAL A 242 -13.74 34.54 11.05
CA VAL A 242 -13.72 33.11 11.37
C VAL A 242 -14.96 32.47 10.74
N SER A 243 -14.73 31.59 9.78
CA SER A 243 -15.76 30.83 9.06
C SER A 243 -15.73 29.35 9.40
N GLU A 244 -14.66 28.89 10.05
CA GLU A 244 -14.44 27.48 10.31
C GLU A 244 -13.58 27.22 11.55
N ILE A 245 -13.93 26.17 12.30
CA ILE A 245 -13.12 25.59 13.37
C ILE A 245 -12.91 24.11 13.05
N ARG A 246 -11.65 23.67 13.07
CA ARG A 246 -11.25 22.27 12.84
C ARG A 246 -10.59 21.71 14.08
N ILE A 247 -11.06 20.56 14.57
CA ILE A 247 -10.36 19.77 15.60
C ILE A 247 -9.58 18.69 14.86
N TYR A 248 -8.26 18.66 15.00
CA TYR A 248 -7.41 17.56 14.53
C TYR A 248 -7.14 16.64 15.71
N SER A 249 -7.82 15.51 15.75
CA SER A 249 -7.77 14.59 16.88
C SER A 249 -6.67 13.54 16.72
N GLN A 250 -6.20 12.99 17.85
CA GLN A 250 -5.36 11.79 17.87
C GLN A 250 -6.18 10.47 17.79
N GLU A 251 -7.50 10.59 17.67
CA GLU A 251 -8.42 9.48 17.36
C GLU A 251 -8.12 8.89 15.98
N ASP A 252 -8.06 7.56 15.90
CA ASP A 252 -7.91 6.83 14.64
C ASP A 252 -9.17 6.97 13.77
N PRO A 253 -9.06 6.90 12.42
CA PRO A 253 -10.24 6.85 11.57
C PRO A 253 -11.06 5.59 11.91
N PRO A 254 -12.40 5.67 11.98
CA PRO A 254 -13.23 4.51 12.28
C PRO A 254 -13.08 3.48 11.15
N GLU A 255 -12.82 2.23 11.51
CA GLU A 255 -12.75 1.13 10.53
C GLU A 255 -14.16 0.70 10.13
N GLU A 256 -14.32 0.27 8.88
CA GLU A 256 -15.51 -0.48 8.47
C GLU A 256 -15.64 -1.75 9.32
N PRO A 257 -16.85 -2.21 9.65
CA PRO A 257 -17.01 -3.44 10.41
C PRO A 257 -16.59 -4.61 9.51
N PHE A 258 -16.23 -5.73 10.12
CA PHE A 258 -15.86 -6.94 9.39
C PHE A 258 -16.83 -8.06 9.75
N ALA A 259 -17.60 -8.53 8.78
CA ALA A 259 -18.67 -9.48 9.00
C ALA A 259 -18.10 -10.89 9.22
N ASP A 260 -18.37 -11.50 10.37
CA ASP A 260 -18.18 -12.94 10.59
C ASP A 260 -19.29 -13.49 11.49
N PHE A 261 -19.63 -14.77 11.32
CA PHE A 261 -20.53 -15.46 12.23
C PHE A 261 -20.24 -16.95 12.34
N THR A 262 -20.77 -17.54 13.41
CA THR A 262 -20.78 -18.98 13.63
C THR A 262 -22.20 -19.48 13.84
N THR A 263 -22.43 -20.76 13.54
CA THR A 263 -23.70 -21.45 13.82
C THR A 263 -23.47 -22.60 14.79
N ASN A 264 -24.50 -22.97 15.55
CA ASN A 264 -24.44 -24.16 16.41
C ASN A 264 -24.48 -25.49 15.61
N VAL A 265 -25.03 -25.45 14.39
CA VAL A 265 -25.12 -26.57 13.44
C VAL A 265 -25.04 -26.03 12.00
N THR A 266 -24.40 -26.77 11.09
CA THR A 266 -24.37 -26.49 9.65
C THR A 266 -25.33 -27.38 8.84
N GLY A 267 -25.94 -28.38 9.48
CA GLY A 267 -27.02 -29.15 8.88
C GLY A 267 -27.70 -30.11 9.86
N GLY A 268 -28.80 -30.69 9.43
CA GLY A 268 -29.61 -31.60 10.24
C GLY A 268 -30.98 -31.90 9.64
N THR A 269 -31.81 -32.65 10.36
CA THR A 269 -33.20 -32.94 9.94
C THR A 269 -34.12 -31.76 10.18
N ILE A 270 -35.12 -31.58 9.31
CA ILE A 270 -36.18 -30.58 9.51
C ILE A 270 -37.22 -31.04 10.56
N PRO A 271 -37.82 -30.12 11.34
CA PRO A 271 -37.52 -28.68 11.39
C PRO A 271 -36.17 -28.41 12.09
N LEU A 272 -35.27 -27.70 11.41
CA LEU A 272 -33.90 -27.44 11.88
C LEU A 272 -33.81 -26.05 12.50
N ALA A 273 -33.75 -25.99 13.82
CA ALA A 273 -33.52 -24.74 14.55
C ALA A 273 -32.01 -24.44 14.64
N VAL A 274 -31.59 -23.29 14.12
CA VAL A 274 -30.20 -22.83 14.07
C VAL A 274 -30.07 -21.53 14.88
N GLN A 275 -29.14 -21.52 15.83
CA GLN A 275 -28.67 -20.33 16.52
C GLN A 275 -27.48 -19.78 15.74
N PHE A 276 -27.62 -18.53 15.29
CA PHE A 276 -26.54 -17.76 14.70
C PHE A 276 -25.88 -16.93 15.80
N THR A 277 -24.55 -16.89 15.82
CA THR A 277 -23.75 -16.10 16.76
C THR A 277 -22.85 -15.17 15.97
N ASP A 278 -23.07 -13.88 16.12
CA ASP A 278 -22.23 -12.82 15.55
C ASP A 278 -20.81 -12.90 16.12
N THR A 279 -19.82 -12.90 15.24
CA THR A 279 -18.39 -12.80 15.56
C THR A 279 -17.72 -11.65 14.82
N SER A 280 -18.50 -10.69 14.35
CA SER A 280 -18.04 -9.54 13.58
C SER A 280 -17.15 -8.59 14.41
N GLU A 281 -16.20 -7.97 13.73
CA GLU A 281 -15.25 -7.02 14.32
C GLU A 281 -15.53 -5.57 13.87
N GLY A 282 -14.85 -4.58 14.46
CA GLY A 282 -14.96 -3.17 14.05
C GLY A 282 -16.18 -2.44 14.59
N GLU A 283 -16.63 -2.77 15.81
CA GLU A 283 -17.75 -2.10 16.51
C GLU A 283 -19.03 -1.92 15.65
N PRO A 284 -19.66 -3.03 15.17
CA PRO A 284 -20.90 -2.94 14.42
C PRO A 284 -22.05 -2.34 15.25
N GLU A 285 -22.81 -1.44 14.63
CA GLU A 285 -23.96 -0.75 15.24
C GLU A 285 -25.30 -1.42 14.87
N THR A 286 -25.39 -2.02 13.68
CA THR A 286 -26.59 -2.69 13.18
C THR A 286 -26.26 -3.99 12.42
N TRP A 287 -27.16 -4.97 12.51
CA TRP A 287 -27.09 -6.26 11.83
C TRP A 287 -28.31 -6.43 10.92
N GLU A 288 -28.10 -7.00 9.74
CA GLU A 288 -29.15 -7.47 8.83
C GLU A 288 -28.81 -8.89 8.37
N TRP A 289 -29.67 -9.84 8.75
CA TRP A 289 -29.59 -11.24 8.36
C TRP A 289 -30.57 -11.55 7.24
N ASN A 290 -30.11 -12.27 6.23
CA ASN A 290 -30.97 -12.98 5.26
C ASN A 290 -30.69 -14.48 5.40
N PHE A 291 -31.72 -15.27 5.73
CA PHE A 291 -31.57 -16.70 6.00
C PHE A 291 -31.63 -17.60 4.76
N GLY A 292 -31.75 -17.02 3.55
CA GLY A 292 -31.77 -17.75 2.27
C GLY A 292 -33.13 -18.33 1.89
N ASP A 293 -34.11 -18.35 2.80
CA ASP A 293 -35.49 -18.81 2.56
C ASP A 293 -36.50 -17.67 2.31
N GLY A 294 -36.00 -16.42 2.25
CA GLY A 294 -36.79 -15.20 2.13
C GLY A 294 -37.18 -14.55 3.47
N SER A 295 -36.77 -15.11 4.60
CA SER A 295 -36.90 -14.48 5.92
C SER A 295 -35.65 -13.71 6.34
N THR A 296 -35.81 -12.71 7.21
CA THR A 296 -34.74 -11.82 7.66
C THR A 296 -34.82 -11.51 9.16
N SER A 297 -33.73 -11.02 9.75
CA SER A 297 -33.68 -10.54 11.14
C SER A 297 -32.74 -9.34 11.30
N THR A 298 -32.94 -8.54 12.35
CA THR A 298 -32.04 -7.46 12.77
C THR A 298 -31.53 -7.64 14.20
N GLU A 299 -31.69 -8.83 14.77
CA GLU A 299 -31.07 -9.18 16.05
C GLU A 299 -29.59 -9.52 15.85
N GLN A 300 -28.74 -9.23 16.84
CA GLN A 300 -27.32 -9.59 16.77
C GLN A 300 -27.10 -11.11 16.72
N ASN A 301 -27.86 -11.88 17.52
CA ASN A 301 -27.69 -13.33 17.66
C ASN A 301 -29.03 -14.06 17.48
N PRO A 302 -29.61 -14.10 16.27
CA PRO A 302 -30.94 -14.64 16.04
C PRO A 302 -30.99 -16.17 16.09
N VAL A 303 -32.19 -16.70 16.34
CA VAL A 303 -32.52 -18.11 16.11
C VAL A 303 -33.51 -18.19 14.96
N HIS A 304 -33.18 -18.98 13.93
CA HIS A 304 -34.08 -19.28 12.81
C HIS A 304 -34.45 -20.76 12.78
N THR A 305 -35.54 -21.12 12.10
CA THR A 305 -35.98 -22.52 11.96
C THR A 305 -36.37 -22.84 10.53
N TYR A 306 -35.58 -23.67 9.87
CA TYR A 306 -35.85 -24.17 8.52
C TYR A 306 -36.84 -25.33 8.58
N THR A 307 -37.97 -25.20 7.89
CA THR A 307 -39.04 -26.22 7.85
C THR A 307 -39.10 -27.02 6.54
N LYS A 308 -38.37 -26.60 5.51
CA LYS A 308 -38.32 -27.25 4.20
C LYS A 308 -36.93 -27.84 3.92
N PRO A 309 -36.84 -28.95 3.17
CA PRO A 309 -35.56 -29.46 2.71
C PRO A 309 -34.86 -28.41 1.84
N GLY A 310 -33.54 -28.32 1.91
CA GLY A 310 -32.74 -27.42 1.06
C GLY A 310 -31.40 -27.01 1.66
N THR A 311 -30.52 -26.52 0.79
CA THR A 311 -29.31 -25.78 1.18
C THR A 311 -29.60 -24.30 1.06
N TYR A 312 -29.44 -23.58 2.17
CA TYR A 312 -29.72 -22.15 2.29
C TYR A 312 -28.41 -21.40 2.44
N THR A 313 -28.20 -20.35 1.65
CA THR A 313 -27.12 -19.38 1.85
C THR A 313 -27.61 -18.31 2.82
N ILE A 314 -26.92 -18.18 3.95
CA ILE A 314 -27.18 -17.15 4.95
C ILE A 314 -26.18 -16.03 4.74
N THR A 315 -26.68 -14.82 4.53
CA THR A 315 -25.89 -13.59 4.44
C THR A 315 -26.07 -12.80 5.74
N LEU A 316 -24.97 -12.47 6.41
CA LEU A 316 -24.93 -11.45 7.46
C LEU A 316 -24.32 -10.18 6.87
N THR A 317 -25.04 -9.07 6.95
CA THR A 317 -24.51 -7.72 6.73
C THR A 317 -24.43 -6.99 8.07
N VAL A 318 -23.27 -6.43 8.39
CA VAL A 318 -23.09 -5.53 9.54
C VAL A 318 -22.73 -4.13 9.08
N THR A 319 -23.11 -3.11 9.87
CA THR A 319 -22.87 -1.70 9.52
C THR A 319 -22.54 -0.88 10.76
N ASN A 320 -21.64 0.09 10.61
CA ASN A 320 -21.31 1.12 11.60
C ASN A 320 -21.21 2.51 10.89
N ALA A 321 -20.78 3.55 11.60
CA ALA A 321 -20.61 4.89 11.03
C ALA A 321 -19.59 5.02 9.88
N ALA A 322 -18.62 4.10 9.74
CA ALA A 322 -17.62 4.10 8.66
C ALA A 322 -18.10 3.39 7.39
N GLY A 323 -18.92 2.35 7.52
CA GLY A 323 -19.44 1.59 6.39
C GLY A 323 -20.06 0.25 6.80
N SER A 324 -20.08 -0.69 5.85
CA SER A 324 -20.70 -2.00 6.00
C SER A 324 -19.86 -3.11 5.38
N ASP A 325 -19.92 -4.30 5.93
CA ASP A 325 -19.36 -5.52 5.32
C ASP A 325 -20.38 -6.65 5.39
N SER A 326 -20.20 -7.65 4.53
CA SER A 326 -21.09 -8.80 4.43
C SER A 326 -20.32 -10.10 4.26
N THR A 327 -20.80 -11.14 4.94
CA THR A 327 -20.25 -12.49 4.85
C THR A 327 -21.36 -13.51 4.62
N GLU A 328 -21.00 -14.66 4.06
CA GLU A 328 -21.95 -15.72 3.71
C GLU A 328 -21.48 -17.08 4.23
N ASN A 329 -22.44 -17.90 4.64
CA ASN A 329 -22.22 -19.30 5.00
C ASN A 329 -23.46 -20.13 4.62
N THR A 330 -23.35 -21.45 4.55
CA THR A 330 -24.47 -22.32 4.16
C THR A 330 -24.96 -23.19 5.32
N VAL A 331 -26.27 -23.47 5.32
CA VAL A 331 -26.90 -24.50 6.16
C VAL A 331 -27.73 -25.43 5.29
N THR A 332 -27.55 -26.73 5.45
CA THR A 332 -28.38 -27.75 4.79
C THR A 332 -29.39 -28.33 5.78
N ALA A 333 -30.66 -27.94 5.64
CA ALA A 333 -31.75 -28.50 6.43
C ALA A 333 -32.47 -29.57 5.62
N GLY A 334 -32.54 -30.80 6.13
CA GLY A 334 -33.13 -31.94 5.43
C GLY A 334 -32.35 -32.35 4.17
N SER A 335 -32.83 -33.39 3.50
CA SER A 335 -32.36 -33.79 2.17
C SER A 335 -33.44 -34.63 1.51
N ILE A 336 -33.67 -34.47 0.20
CA ILE A 336 -34.50 -35.39 -0.57
C ILE A 336 -33.56 -36.32 -1.34
N SER A 337 -33.70 -37.62 -1.15
CA SER A 337 -32.89 -38.60 -1.85
C SER A 337 -33.53 -39.98 -1.83
N PHE A 338 -33.27 -40.78 -2.85
CA PHE A 338 -33.73 -42.17 -2.92
C PHE A 338 -32.69 -43.11 -3.52
N THR A 339 -32.91 -44.40 -3.33
CA THR A 339 -32.15 -45.47 -3.97
C THR A 339 -33.07 -46.45 -4.69
N ALA A 340 -32.51 -47.24 -5.60
CA ALA A 340 -33.18 -48.32 -6.31
C ALA A 340 -32.42 -49.64 -6.10
N SER A 341 -33.14 -50.76 -5.97
CA SER A 341 -32.53 -52.09 -5.78
C SER A 341 -31.71 -52.56 -6.98
N VAL A 342 -32.06 -52.11 -8.19
CA VAL A 342 -31.30 -52.25 -9.44
C VAL A 342 -31.48 -51.03 -10.33
N THR A 343 -30.42 -50.63 -11.05
CA THR A 343 -30.46 -49.51 -12.02
C THR A 343 -30.42 -49.97 -13.48
N SER A 344 -30.23 -51.26 -13.74
CA SER A 344 -30.35 -51.81 -15.10
C SER A 344 -30.73 -53.30 -15.10
N GLY A 345 -31.32 -53.75 -16.20
CA GLY A 345 -31.72 -55.14 -16.39
C GLY A 345 -32.45 -55.39 -17.70
N THR A 346 -33.13 -56.53 -17.83
CA THR A 346 -33.96 -56.87 -19.01
C THR A 346 -35.43 -56.81 -18.68
N VAL A 347 -36.27 -56.34 -19.60
CA VAL A 347 -37.73 -56.28 -19.42
C VAL A 347 -38.39 -57.68 -19.33
N PRO A 348 -39.43 -57.85 -18.50
CA PRO A 348 -39.93 -56.90 -17.50
C PRO A 348 -38.95 -56.73 -16.34
N LEU A 349 -38.60 -55.47 -16.02
CA LEU A 349 -37.61 -55.12 -14.99
C LEU A 349 -38.33 -54.56 -13.76
N THR A 350 -38.51 -55.39 -12.74
CA THR A 350 -39.01 -54.96 -11.43
C THR A 350 -37.91 -54.27 -10.63
N VAL A 351 -38.21 -53.08 -10.10
CA VAL A 351 -37.32 -52.24 -9.31
C VAL A 351 -38.02 -51.88 -8.00
N GLU A 352 -37.34 -52.09 -6.87
CA GLU A 352 -37.79 -51.61 -5.56
C GLU A 352 -37.11 -50.27 -5.32
N PHE A 353 -37.89 -49.21 -5.11
CA PHE A 353 -37.38 -47.90 -4.74
C PHE A 353 -37.47 -47.71 -3.23
N THR A 354 -36.46 -47.08 -2.66
CA THR A 354 -36.37 -46.81 -1.22
C THR A 354 -36.13 -45.33 -1.01
N ASP A 355 -37.07 -44.66 -0.35
CA ASP A 355 -36.92 -43.30 0.15
C ASP A 355 -35.78 -43.27 1.20
N THR A 356 -34.89 -42.31 1.04
CA THR A 356 -33.75 -42.06 1.94
C THR A 356 -33.69 -40.58 2.34
N SER A 357 -34.81 -39.86 2.20
CA SER A 357 -34.93 -38.44 2.50
C SER A 357 -34.84 -38.19 4.01
N GLY A 358 -34.13 -37.13 4.40
CA GLY A 358 -33.96 -36.73 5.79
C GLY A 358 -35.13 -35.88 6.32
N GLY A 359 -35.61 -36.19 7.52
CA GLY A 359 -36.75 -35.52 8.17
C GLY A 359 -37.89 -36.52 8.47
N GLU A 360 -39.08 -36.01 8.78
CA GLU A 360 -40.32 -36.80 8.82
C GLU A 360 -41.27 -36.31 7.72
N PRO A 361 -41.27 -36.93 6.52
CA PRO A 361 -42.17 -36.55 5.45
C PRO A 361 -43.62 -36.98 5.68
N GLU A 362 -44.56 -36.17 5.18
CA GLU A 362 -46.01 -36.40 5.32
C GLU A 362 -46.61 -37.15 4.12
N ALA A 363 -46.03 -36.99 2.93
CA ALA A 363 -46.44 -37.67 1.71
C ALA A 363 -45.29 -37.77 0.69
N TRP A 364 -45.40 -38.74 -0.22
CA TRP A 364 -44.48 -39.00 -1.32
C TRP A 364 -45.29 -39.06 -2.62
N GLU A 365 -44.68 -38.65 -3.74
CA GLU A 365 -45.20 -38.82 -5.09
C GLU A 365 -44.03 -39.15 -6.01
N TRP A 366 -44.07 -40.33 -6.63
CA TRP A 366 -43.04 -40.83 -7.54
C TRP A 366 -43.50 -40.71 -8.98
N ASP A 367 -42.63 -40.25 -9.88
CA ASP A 367 -42.75 -40.42 -11.33
C ASP A 367 -41.61 -41.32 -11.80
N PHE A 368 -41.96 -42.44 -12.42
CA PHE A 368 -40.99 -43.43 -12.90
C PHE A 368 -40.47 -43.15 -14.32
N GLY A 369 -40.92 -42.08 -14.96
CA GLY A 369 -40.47 -41.65 -16.29
C GLY A 369 -41.07 -42.44 -17.47
N ASP A 370 -41.90 -43.45 -17.20
CA ASP A 370 -42.66 -44.21 -18.21
C ASP A 370 -44.15 -43.83 -18.29
N GLY A 371 -44.59 -42.92 -17.41
CA GLY A 371 -45.97 -42.44 -17.30
C GLY A 371 -46.78 -43.10 -16.20
N GLU A 372 -46.20 -44.00 -15.39
CA GLU A 372 -46.80 -44.49 -14.14
C GLU A 372 -46.22 -43.76 -12.92
N THR A 373 -47.03 -43.66 -11.86
CA THR A 373 -46.70 -42.94 -10.62
C THR A 373 -47.08 -43.74 -9.36
N SER A 374 -46.59 -43.33 -8.18
CA SER A 374 -46.97 -43.94 -6.90
C SER A 374 -46.92 -42.95 -5.73
N ASP A 375 -47.80 -43.14 -4.75
CA ASP A 375 -47.87 -42.34 -3.51
C ASP A 375 -47.23 -43.07 -2.29
N GLU A 376 -46.66 -44.26 -2.51
CA GLU A 376 -46.04 -45.06 -1.43
C GLU A 376 -44.64 -44.55 -1.08
N GLN A 377 -44.24 -44.60 0.19
CA GLN A 377 -42.87 -44.23 0.59
C GLN A 377 -41.78 -45.08 -0.09
N ASN A 378 -42.01 -46.39 -0.23
CA ASN A 378 -41.03 -47.33 -0.77
C ASN A 378 -41.70 -48.24 -1.82
N PRO A 379 -41.99 -47.71 -3.03
CA PRO A 379 -42.79 -48.42 -4.02
C PRO A 379 -41.98 -49.50 -4.75
N THR A 380 -42.69 -50.48 -5.30
CA THR A 380 -42.13 -51.45 -6.25
C THR A 380 -42.75 -51.22 -7.62
N HIS A 381 -41.93 -50.82 -8.61
CA HIS A 381 -42.37 -50.58 -9.99
C HIS A 381 -41.87 -51.66 -10.95
N THR A 382 -42.49 -51.84 -12.12
CA THR A 382 -42.02 -52.78 -13.15
C THR A 382 -42.04 -52.17 -14.55
N TYR A 383 -40.85 -51.97 -15.12
CA TYR A 383 -40.68 -51.46 -16.47
C TYR A 383 -40.90 -52.58 -17.50
N GLU A 384 -42.03 -52.53 -18.21
CA GLU A 384 -42.43 -53.50 -19.25
C GLU A 384 -41.81 -53.20 -20.64
N THR A 385 -41.43 -51.95 -20.89
CA THR A 385 -40.86 -51.51 -22.19
C THR A 385 -39.37 -51.25 -22.06
N ALA A 386 -38.61 -51.54 -23.13
CA ALA A 386 -37.18 -51.26 -23.15
C ALA A 386 -36.93 -49.77 -23.38
N GLY A 387 -36.13 -49.15 -22.53
CA GLY A 387 -35.89 -47.71 -22.49
C GLY A 387 -34.90 -47.32 -21.40
N THR A 388 -34.63 -46.02 -21.34
CA THR A 388 -33.88 -45.38 -20.26
C THR A 388 -34.79 -44.33 -19.66
N TYR A 389 -34.91 -44.34 -18.34
CA TYR A 389 -35.95 -43.63 -17.60
C TYR A 389 -35.33 -42.70 -16.55
N ASP A 390 -35.82 -41.47 -16.53
CA ASP A 390 -35.56 -40.49 -15.48
C ASP A 390 -36.56 -40.77 -14.34
N VAL A 391 -36.10 -40.80 -13.08
CA VAL A 391 -36.98 -41.08 -11.93
C VAL A 391 -37.03 -39.85 -11.04
N THR A 392 -38.23 -39.38 -10.73
CA THR A 392 -38.46 -38.24 -9.83
C THR A 392 -39.14 -38.70 -8.55
N LEU A 393 -38.62 -38.25 -7.41
CA LEU A 393 -39.29 -38.34 -6.12
C LEU A 393 -39.64 -36.92 -5.65
N THR A 394 -40.94 -36.66 -5.51
CA THR A 394 -41.50 -35.49 -4.85
C THR A 394 -41.90 -35.86 -3.43
N VAL A 395 -41.57 -35.01 -2.46
CA VAL A 395 -41.80 -35.25 -1.03
C VAL A 395 -42.45 -34.03 -0.40
N THR A 396 -43.47 -34.25 0.43
CA THR A 396 -44.21 -33.17 1.12
C THR A 396 -43.89 -33.12 2.60
N TYR A 397 -43.59 -31.91 3.09
CA TYR A 397 -43.35 -31.57 4.49
C TYR A 397 -44.20 -30.35 4.87
N ASP A 398 -45.00 -30.45 5.94
CA ASP A 398 -45.91 -29.40 6.45
C ASP A 398 -46.72 -28.72 5.32
N GLY A 399 -47.34 -29.55 4.48
CA GLY A 399 -48.13 -29.11 3.32
C GLY A 399 -47.36 -28.42 2.17
N SER A 400 -46.02 -28.42 2.17
CA SER A 400 -45.17 -27.95 1.07
C SER A 400 -44.41 -29.10 0.41
N SER A 401 -44.47 -29.20 -0.92
CA SER A 401 -43.77 -30.22 -1.71
C SER A 401 -42.48 -29.71 -2.35
N ASP A 402 -41.45 -30.55 -2.41
CA ASP A 402 -40.22 -30.33 -3.19
C ASP A 402 -39.74 -31.67 -3.80
N SER A 403 -38.86 -31.67 -4.81
CA SER A 403 -38.54 -32.89 -5.58
C SER A 403 -37.09 -33.03 -6.05
N ILE A 404 -36.66 -34.28 -6.23
CA ILE A 404 -35.37 -34.63 -6.84
C ILE A 404 -35.58 -35.59 -8.02
N THR A 405 -34.97 -35.27 -9.16
CA THR A 405 -34.94 -36.13 -10.36
C THR A 405 -33.56 -36.72 -10.56
N LYS A 406 -33.49 -38.04 -10.75
CA LYS A 406 -32.27 -38.72 -11.23
C LYS A 406 -32.44 -39.03 -12.71
N GLU A 407 -31.75 -38.27 -13.56
CA GLU A 407 -31.75 -38.52 -15.00
C GLU A 407 -31.15 -39.90 -15.32
N LYS A 408 -31.79 -40.59 -16.27
CA LYS A 408 -31.37 -41.86 -16.88
C LYS A 408 -31.07 -42.96 -15.85
N TYR A 409 -31.72 -42.88 -14.69
CA TYR A 409 -31.40 -43.67 -13.51
C TYR A 409 -31.70 -45.16 -13.68
N ILE A 410 -32.75 -45.51 -14.44
CA ILE A 410 -33.08 -46.89 -14.76
C ILE A 410 -32.90 -47.16 -16.26
N THR A 411 -32.20 -48.24 -16.62
CA THR A 411 -32.08 -48.71 -18.00
C THR A 411 -32.64 -50.13 -18.15
N ALA A 412 -33.82 -50.24 -18.77
CA ALA A 412 -34.47 -51.50 -19.07
C ALA A 412 -34.17 -51.92 -20.52
N SER A 413 -33.54 -53.09 -20.71
CA SER A 413 -33.12 -53.57 -22.02
C SER A 413 -34.05 -54.65 -22.57
N SER A 414 -34.23 -54.71 -23.90
CA SER A 414 -34.99 -55.76 -24.55
C SER A 414 -34.21 -57.08 -24.55
N GLY A 415 -34.73 -58.07 -23.83
CA GLY A 415 -34.09 -59.38 -23.65
C GLY A 415 -33.80 -60.10 -24.98
N SER A 416 -32.58 -59.98 -25.47
CA SER A 416 -32.14 -60.62 -26.71
C SER A 416 -31.79 -62.08 -26.46
N VAL A 417 -32.73 -62.99 -26.75
CA VAL A 417 -32.46 -64.43 -26.79
C VAL A 417 -31.67 -64.76 -28.06
N SER A 418 -30.35 -64.53 -28.02
CA SER A 418 -29.40 -65.06 -29.00
C SER A 418 -28.53 -66.15 -28.36
N GLY A 419 -28.72 -67.39 -28.81
CA GLY A 419 -27.93 -68.54 -28.35
C GLY A 419 -26.44 -68.43 -28.70
N GLY A 420 -25.60 -69.14 -27.95
CA GLY A 420 -24.15 -68.97 -27.99
C GLY A 420 -23.44 -69.46 -29.25
N GLY A 421 -22.21 -68.98 -29.42
CA GLY A 421 -21.26 -69.43 -30.44
C GLY A 421 -19.96 -68.63 -30.32
N GLY A 422 -18.95 -69.19 -29.65
CA GLY A 422 -17.65 -68.53 -29.46
C GLY A 422 -16.74 -68.65 -30.68
N GLY A 423 -15.74 -67.77 -30.75
CA GLY A 423 -14.66 -67.82 -31.74
C GLY A 423 -13.62 -66.74 -31.49
N SER A 424 -12.35 -67.14 -31.34
CA SER A 424 -11.19 -66.25 -31.26
C SER A 424 -10.70 -65.86 -32.67
N ASP A 425 -10.18 -64.64 -32.83
CA ASP A 425 -8.76 -64.44 -33.23
C ASP A 425 -8.35 -62.95 -33.39
N SER A 426 -7.17 -62.65 -32.84
CA SER A 426 -6.07 -61.78 -33.31
C SER A 426 -6.29 -60.46 -34.08
N SER A 427 -5.73 -59.37 -33.51
CA SER A 427 -4.91 -58.30 -34.16
C SER A 427 -5.45 -57.55 -35.41
N ASP A 428 -5.48 -56.21 -35.52
CA ASP A 428 -4.40 -55.24 -35.24
C ASP A 428 -4.87 -53.78 -35.51
N SER A 429 -4.13 -52.80 -34.98
CA SER A 429 -3.92 -51.42 -35.48
C SER A 429 -5.05 -50.36 -35.54
N THR A 430 -4.96 -49.45 -34.55
CA THR A 430 -5.12 -47.97 -34.62
C THR A 430 -6.25 -47.31 -35.42
N THR A 431 -7.08 -46.51 -34.72
CA THR A 431 -6.99 -45.03 -34.74
C THR A 431 -7.86 -44.40 -33.64
N GLN A 432 -7.36 -43.37 -32.98
CA GLN A 432 -8.14 -42.55 -32.03
C GLN A 432 -8.81 -41.38 -32.76
N VAL A 433 -10.07 -41.09 -32.41
CA VAL A 433 -10.68 -39.75 -32.48
C VAL A 433 -11.57 -39.59 -31.25
N PRO A 434 -11.25 -38.68 -30.31
CA PRO A 434 -12.15 -38.32 -29.23
C PRO A 434 -13.03 -37.13 -29.64
N GLU A 435 -14.36 -37.25 -29.52
CA GLU A 435 -15.26 -36.10 -29.60
C GLU A 435 -15.62 -35.62 -28.19
N ASN A 436 -15.08 -34.43 -27.88
CA ASN A 436 -15.66 -33.45 -26.96
C ASN A 436 -17.13 -33.21 -27.39
N THR A 437 -18.15 -33.00 -26.56
CA THR A 437 -18.37 -31.95 -25.52
C THR A 437 -19.75 -32.34 -24.93
N THR A 438 -20.06 -32.27 -23.63
CA THR A 438 -20.28 -31.05 -22.84
C THR A 438 -20.29 -31.40 -21.35
N ALA A 439 -19.49 -30.70 -20.55
CA ALA A 439 -19.67 -30.61 -19.11
C ALA A 439 -20.47 -29.35 -18.79
N THR A 440 -21.47 -29.47 -17.91
CA THR A 440 -22.11 -28.33 -17.24
C THR A 440 -21.21 -27.87 -16.09
N PRO A 441 -20.99 -26.55 -15.90
CA PRO A 441 -20.26 -26.04 -14.75
C PRO A 441 -21.21 -25.83 -13.57
N ASP A 442 -21.15 -26.68 -12.56
CA ASP A 442 -21.66 -26.41 -11.21
C ASP A 442 -20.93 -27.30 -10.17
N GLU A 443 -20.97 -26.87 -8.91
CA GLU A 443 -20.35 -27.52 -7.72
C GLU A 443 -18.80 -27.53 -7.65
N PHE A 444 -18.20 -26.33 -7.64
CA PHE A 444 -17.02 -26.11 -6.79
C PHE A 444 -17.47 -25.87 -5.34
N ALA A 445 -17.73 -26.95 -4.60
CA ALA A 445 -17.65 -26.89 -3.15
C ALA A 445 -16.17 -26.87 -2.76
N GLY A 446 -15.68 -25.74 -2.23
CA GLY A 446 -14.31 -25.66 -1.72
C GLY A 446 -14.15 -26.58 -0.50
N GLU A 447 -13.34 -27.63 -0.63
CA GLU A 447 -13.02 -28.51 0.48
C GLU A 447 -12.25 -27.73 1.56
N ILE A 448 -12.78 -27.71 2.78
CA ILE A 448 -12.21 -26.94 3.90
C ILE A 448 -11.01 -27.72 4.44
N LEU A 449 -9.80 -27.18 4.26
CA LEU A 449 -8.59 -27.69 4.91
C LEU A 449 -8.62 -27.34 6.41
N GLU A 450 -8.38 -28.34 7.26
CA GLU A 450 -8.11 -28.12 8.69
C GLU A 450 -6.60 -27.94 8.91
N ASN A 451 -6.24 -27.06 9.85
CA ASN A 451 -4.85 -26.78 10.25
C ASN A 451 -4.59 -27.24 11.69
N GLN A 452 -3.45 -27.89 11.95
CA GLN A 452 -2.98 -28.20 13.31
C GLN A 452 -1.50 -27.81 13.51
N THR A 453 -1.27 -26.97 14.52
CA THR A 453 0.07 -26.54 14.98
C THR A 453 0.63 -27.51 16.02
N PHE A 454 1.93 -27.80 15.90
CA PHE A 454 2.76 -28.51 16.86
C PHE A 454 3.97 -27.65 17.24
N GLN A 455 4.27 -27.53 18.53
CA GLN A 455 5.48 -26.87 19.03
C GLN A 455 6.40 -27.94 19.65
N PRO A 456 7.46 -28.39 18.95
CA PRO A 456 8.38 -29.39 19.48
C PRO A 456 9.31 -28.79 20.53
N GLU A 457 9.74 -29.58 21.52
CA GLU A 457 10.75 -29.17 22.52
C GLU A 457 12.19 -29.21 21.94
N VAL A 458 12.38 -28.63 20.75
CA VAL A 458 13.66 -28.57 20.02
C VAL A 458 14.05 -27.09 19.85
N PRO A 459 15.23 -26.65 20.31
CA PRO A 459 15.53 -25.21 20.47
C PRO A 459 15.51 -24.38 19.18
N ASP A 460 15.67 -25.04 18.04
CA ASP A 460 15.85 -24.40 16.73
C ASP A 460 14.64 -24.64 15.79
N ILE A 461 13.66 -25.46 16.19
CA ILE A 461 12.41 -25.69 15.44
C ILE A 461 11.26 -25.15 16.29
N GLU A 462 10.72 -24.00 15.90
CA GLU A 462 9.74 -23.27 16.71
C GLU A 462 8.33 -23.84 16.54
N GLU A 463 7.97 -24.23 15.32
CA GLU A 463 6.60 -24.59 14.96
C GLU A 463 6.58 -25.55 13.76
N ILE A 464 5.66 -26.52 13.78
CA ILE A 464 5.32 -27.37 12.63
C ILE A 464 3.81 -27.28 12.46
N ILE A 465 3.34 -26.74 11.34
CA ILE A 465 1.92 -26.61 11.00
C ILE A 465 1.59 -27.63 9.91
N ILE A 466 0.51 -28.37 10.08
CA ILE A 466 0.03 -29.38 9.13
C ILE A 466 -1.32 -28.95 8.60
N SER A 467 -1.49 -29.01 7.28
CA SER A 467 -2.74 -28.70 6.58
C SER A 467 -3.20 -29.92 5.78
N THR A 468 -4.36 -30.49 6.13
CA THR A 468 -4.92 -31.68 5.44
C THR A 468 -6.45 -31.66 5.45
N LEU A 469 -7.06 -32.39 4.51
CA LEU A 469 -8.53 -32.51 4.40
C LEU A 469 -9.21 -33.19 5.60
N ASP A 470 -8.51 -34.13 6.25
CA ASP A 470 -9.01 -34.94 7.37
C ASP A 470 -7.87 -35.13 8.39
N ILE A 471 -7.81 -34.29 9.43
CA ILE A 471 -6.78 -34.45 10.48
C ILE A 471 -7.12 -35.65 11.38
N PRO A 472 -6.21 -36.65 11.53
CA PRO A 472 -6.42 -37.73 12.47
C PRO A 472 -6.54 -37.20 13.90
N LYS A 473 -7.64 -37.52 14.61
CA LYS A 473 -7.97 -36.98 15.95
C LYS A 473 -6.91 -37.17 17.06
N ASN A 474 -5.86 -37.97 16.82
CA ASN A 474 -4.74 -38.19 17.73
C ASN A 474 -3.38 -37.97 17.04
N LEU A 475 -3.32 -37.18 15.94
CA LEU A 475 -2.06 -36.90 15.26
C LEU A 475 -1.07 -36.27 16.26
N THR A 476 0.11 -36.86 16.32
CA THR A 476 1.23 -36.43 17.15
C THR A 476 2.48 -36.36 16.28
N ILE A 477 3.30 -35.34 16.48
CA ILE A 477 4.56 -35.14 15.75
C ILE A 477 5.71 -35.22 16.74
N SER A 478 6.69 -36.07 16.45
CA SER A 478 7.98 -36.06 17.11
C SER A 478 8.99 -35.35 16.21
N CYS A 479 9.71 -34.38 16.77
CA CYS A 479 10.87 -33.75 16.16
C CYS A 479 12.06 -33.94 17.09
N GLU A 480 13.18 -34.41 16.55
CA GLU A 480 14.42 -34.62 17.30
C GLU A 480 15.62 -34.14 16.47
N THR A 481 16.64 -33.58 17.14
CA THR A 481 17.93 -33.28 16.52
C THR A 481 18.61 -34.59 16.10
N ALA A 482 19.12 -34.66 14.89
CA ALA A 482 19.73 -35.86 14.32
C ALA A 482 21.22 -35.66 13.99
N ASP A 483 21.95 -36.77 13.85
CA ASP A 483 23.21 -36.85 13.11
C ASP A 483 22.93 -37.31 11.67
N LEU A 484 23.82 -37.01 10.73
CA LEU A 484 23.74 -37.55 9.36
C LEU A 484 23.96 -39.08 9.39
N PRO A 485 23.01 -39.91 8.92
CA PRO A 485 23.16 -41.36 8.90
C PRO A 485 24.36 -41.84 8.07
N GLU A 486 25.07 -42.86 8.59
CA GLU A 486 26.30 -43.39 7.98
C GLU A 486 26.05 -43.86 6.53
N GLY A 487 26.73 -43.22 5.57
CA GLY A 487 26.65 -43.54 4.15
C GLY A 487 25.71 -42.64 3.32
N LEU A 488 25.01 -41.68 3.93
CA LEU A 488 24.31 -40.63 3.19
C LEU A 488 25.25 -39.48 2.78
N PRO A 489 25.01 -38.81 1.63
CA PRO A 489 25.73 -37.60 1.27
C PRO A 489 25.30 -36.41 2.15
N GLU A 490 26.17 -35.42 2.31
CA GLU A 490 25.83 -34.13 2.92
C GLU A 490 24.95 -33.28 1.94
N PRO A 491 24.06 -32.41 2.46
CA PRO A 491 23.34 -31.45 1.64
C PRO A 491 24.29 -30.35 1.11
N PRO A 492 23.90 -29.61 0.05
CA PRO A 492 24.66 -28.45 -0.40
C PRO A 492 24.75 -27.35 0.67
N GLY A 493 25.92 -26.72 0.82
CA GLY A 493 26.16 -25.61 1.74
C GLY A 493 26.88 -26.01 3.03
N GLU A 494 27.01 -25.06 3.95
CA GLU A 494 27.45 -25.27 5.33
C GLU A 494 26.22 -25.60 6.18
N VAL A 495 26.23 -26.74 6.87
CA VAL A 495 25.08 -27.26 7.60
C VAL A 495 25.05 -26.74 9.03
N TYR A 496 23.93 -26.15 9.45
CA TYR A 496 23.70 -25.75 10.84
C TYR A 496 23.39 -26.96 11.71
N ARG A 497 22.34 -27.72 11.35
CA ARG A 497 21.92 -28.94 12.07
C ARG A 497 20.99 -29.80 11.22
N TYR A 498 20.94 -31.09 11.56
CA TYR A 498 19.96 -32.06 11.03
C TYR A 498 18.81 -32.30 12.02
N TYR A 499 17.64 -32.63 11.50
CA TYR A 499 16.44 -32.96 12.28
C TYR A 499 15.74 -34.16 11.67
N THR A 500 15.22 -35.05 12.51
CA THR A 500 14.23 -36.04 12.08
C THR A 500 12.87 -35.59 12.57
N ILE A 501 11.91 -35.45 11.66
CA ILE A 501 10.51 -35.21 11.99
C ILE A 501 9.73 -36.47 11.57
N THR A 502 8.89 -37.00 12.44
CA THR A 502 8.07 -38.20 12.16
C THR A 502 6.66 -38.07 12.75
N PRO A 503 5.64 -38.64 12.09
CA PRO A 503 4.32 -38.79 12.69
C PRO A 503 4.36 -39.94 13.71
N GLY A 504 3.75 -39.74 14.87
CA GLY A 504 3.71 -40.73 15.95
C GLY A 504 2.89 -41.98 15.60
N ASP A 505 1.90 -41.84 14.71
CA ASP A 505 1.22 -42.96 14.06
C ASP A 505 1.65 -43.05 12.58
N ALA A 506 2.32 -44.14 12.22
CA ALA A 506 3.12 -44.27 10.99
C ALA A 506 2.35 -44.35 9.65
N ASN A 507 1.03 -44.07 9.65
CA ASN A 507 0.15 -44.21 8.48
C ASN A 507 -0.54 -42.90 8.05
N ALA A 508 -0.27 -41.76 8.69
CA ALA A 508 -0.80 -40.47 8.25
C ALA A 508 -0.03 -39.98 7.00
N THR A 509 -0.73 -39.90 5.86
CA THR A 509 -0.28 -39.14 4.69
C THR A 509 -0.54 -37.65 4.95
N ILE A 510 0.49 -36.82 4.72
CA ILE A 510 0.41 -35.37 4.87
C ILE A 510 0.81 -34.77 3.54
N ASP A 511 -0.10 -34.00 2.96
CA ASP A 511 0.09 -33.36 1.66
C ASP A 511 1.05 -32.16 1.76
N GLU A 512 0.89 -31.35 2.82
CA GLU A 512 1.73 -30.19 3.08
C GLU A 512 1.98 -29.96 4.59
N ALA A 513 3.20 -29.58 4.94
CA ALA A 513 3.58 -29.16 6.29
C ALA A 513 4.52 -27.95 6.24
N VAL A 514 4.16 -26.87 6.95
CA VAL A 514 5.03 -25.71 7.17
C VAL A 514 5.92 -25.97 8.37
N ILE A 515 7.23 -25.80 8.21
CA ILE A 515 8.23 -25.92 9.28
C ILE A 515 8.83 -24.53 9.52
N ARG A 516 8.60 -23.98 10.72
CA ARG A 516 9.26 -22.76 11.19
C ARG A 516 10.49 -23.13 12.01
N PHE A 517 11.63 -22.55 11.67
CA PHE A 517 12.90 -22.81 12.32
C PHE A 517 13.70 -21.52 12.48
N SER A 518 14.64 -21.53 13.42
CA SER A 518 15.41 -20.35 13.82
C SER A 518 16.90 -20.64 13.83
N VAL A 519 17.70 -19.68 13.39
CA VAL A 519 19.17 -19.77 13.36
C VAL A 519 19.79 -18.52 13.99
N PRO A 520 20.70 -18.65 14.97
CA PRO A 520 21.41 -17.52 15.56
C PRO A 520 22.23 -16.73 14.52
N ASP A 521 22.13 -15.40 14.58
CA ASP A 521 22.92 -14.46 13.77
C ASP A 521 24.43 -14.74 13.91
N THR A 522 24.88 -15.10 15.12
CA THR A 522 26.26 -15.51 15.40
C THR A 522 26.74 -16.65 14.50
N TRP A 523 25.91 -17.67 14.25
CA TRP A 523 26.29 -18.79 13.39
C TRP A 523 26.31 -18.39 11.91
N ILE A 524 25.35 -17.57 11.46
CA ILE A 524 25.30 -17.06 10.08
C ILE A 524 26.56 -16.23 9.78
N GLN A 525 26.95 -15.34 10.69
CA GLN A 525 28.15 -14.51 10.57
C GLN A 525 29.45 -15.33 10.65
N GLU A 526 29.57 -16.27 11.60
CA GLU A 526 30.74 -17.16 11.73
C GLU A 526 30.98 -17.99 10.46
N ASN A 527 29.90 -18.40 9.78
CA ASN A 527 29.97 -19.24 8.59
C ASN A 527 29.89 -18.47 7.26
N GLN A 528 29.79 -17.13 7.30
CA GLN A 528 29.76 -16.26 6.13
C GLN A 528 28.64 -16.63 5.14
N ILE A 529 27.42 -16.78 5.66
CA ILE A 529 26.22 -17.13 4.90
C ILE A 529 25.39 -15.85 4.69
N ASP A 530 24.82 -15.66 3.49
CA ASP A 530 23.81 -14.62 3.28
C ASP A 530 22.51 -15.06 3.96
N ILE A 531 21.86 -14.15 4.70
CA ILE A 531 20.60 -14.42 5.41
C ILE A 531 19.52 -15.00 4.48
N ASN A 532 19.56 -14.66 3.18
CA ASN A 532 18.62 -15.14 2.16
C ASN A 532 19.01 -16.48 1.50
N ASP A 533 20.27 -16.93 1.65
CA ASP A 533 20.80 -18.18 1.08
C ASP A 533 20.59 -19.39 2.03
N LEU A 534 19.96 -19.18 3.20
CA LEU A 534 19.66 -20.25 4.16
C LEU A 534 18.40 -21.03 3.74
N CYS A 535 18.52 -22.35 3.63
CA CYS A 535 17.44 -23.22 3.18
C CYS A 535 17.22 -24.41 4.14
N LEU A 536 15.96 -24.82 4.29
CA LEU A 536 15.65 -26.15 4.82
C LEU A 536 15.72 -27.18 3.69
N TYR A 537 16.62 -28.13 3.80
CA TYR A 537 16.73 -29.25 2.86
C TYR A 537 15.96 -30.46 3.38
N ARG A 538 15.20 -31.10 2.50
CA ARG A 538 14.53 -32.39 2.74
C ARG A 538 15.28 -33.50 2.03
N TYR A 539 15.59 -34.60 2.73
CA TYR A 539 16.13 -35.79 2.09
C TYR A 539 15.00 -36.70 1.57
N ASN A 540 14.98 -37.03 0.29
CA ASN A 540 14.05 -38.02 -0.28
C ASN A 540 14.75 -38.88 -1.34
N GLY A 541 15.82 -39.57 -0.91
CA GLY A 541 16.77 -40.25 -1.78
C GLY A 541 17.87 -39.34 -2.34
N ASN A 542 17.57 -38.05 -2.53
CA ASN A 542 18.51 -36.95 -2.70
C ASN A 542 18.09 -35.79 -1.80
N TRP A 543 19.01 -34.85 -1.55
CA TRP A 543 18.69 -33.58 -0.89
C TRP A 543 18.00 -32.61 -1.85
N THR A 544 16.84 -32.12 -1.45
CA THR A 544 16.05 -31.11 -2.16
C THR A 544 15.91 -29.88 -1.27
N ALA A 545 16.32 -28.71 -1.76
CA ALA A 545 16.03 -27.45 -1.07
C ALA A 545 14.51 -27.20 -1.10
N LEU A 546 13.92 -26.93 0.05
CA LEU A 546 12.55 -26.46 0.15
C LEU A 546 12.50 -24.95 -0.08
N ALA A 547 11.38 -24.46 -0.60
CA ALA A 547 11.12 -23.02 -0.63
C ALA A 547 11.17 -22.50 0.81
N THR A 548 12.22 -21.72 1.10
CA THR A 548 12.55 -21.23 2.44
C THR A 548 12.58 -19.71 2.37
N ARG A 549 11.97 -19.05 3.35
CA ARG A 549 11.97 -17.59 3.47
C ARG A 549 12.35 -17.16 4.87
N TRP A 550 13.09 -16.06 4.98
CA TRP A 550 13.30 -15.35 6.23
C TRP A 550 12.02 -14.59 6.61
N THR A 551 11.68 -14.58 7.90
CA THR A 551 10.42 -14.00 8.41
C THR A 551 10.60 -12.95 9.51
N GLY A 552 11.83 -12.72 9.96
CA GLY A 552 12.16 -11.67 10.91
C GLY A 552 13.35 -12.03 11.81
N THR A 553 13.80 -11.07 12.61
CA THR A 553 14.87 -11.25 13.58
C THR A 553 14.38 -10.92 14.98
N THR A 554 14.41 -11.89 15.89
CA THR A 554 14.07 -11.69 17.30
C THR A 554 15.25 -12.12 18.16
N ASN A 555 15.71 -11.27 19.09
CA ASN A 555 16.82 -11.57 20.01
C ASN A 555 18.06 -12.17 19.32
N GLU A 556 18.59 -11.50 18.28
CA GLU A 556 19.80 -11.95 17.53
C GLU A 556 19.65 -13.35 16.90
N THR A 557 18.41 -13.78 16.68
CA THR A 557 18.05 -15.05 16.04
C THR A 557 17.15 -14.74 14.85
N HIS A 558 17.50 -15.30 13.68
CA HIS A 558 16.75 -15.13 12.44
C HIS A 558 15.79 -16.29 12.27
N THR A 559 14.51 -15.98 12.12
CA THR A 559 13.43 -16.97 11.97
C THR A 559 13.11 -17.16 10.50
N TYR A 560 12.81 -18.41 10.13
CA TYR A 560 12.58 -18.86 8.77
C TYR A 560 11.37 -19.79 8.71
N GLU A 561 10.70 -19.81 7.56
CA GLU A 561 9.62 -20.74 7.24
C GLU A 561 9.96 -21.52 5.97
N ALA A 562 9.65 -22.81 5.95
CA ALA A 562 9.75 -23.64 4.76
C ALA A 562 8.58 -24.63 4.62
N THR A 563 8.04 -24.73 3.40
CA THR A 563 7.00 -25.73 3.05
C THR A 563 7.64 -27.08 2.71
N SER A 564 7.12 -28.15 3.31
CA SER A 564 7.54 -29.53 3.04
C SER A 564 6.37 -30.42 2.61
N PRO A 565 6.49 -31.20 1.52
CA PRO A 565 5.48 -32.18 1.10
C PRO A 565 5.59 -33.47 1.96
N GLY A 566 5.32 -33.33 3.25
CA GLY A 566 5.46 -34.38 4.27
C GLY A 566 6.88 -34.52 4.86
N PHE A 567 7.00 -35.33 5.90
CA PHE A 567 8.21 -35.40 6.74
C PHE A 567 9.35 -36.24 6.16
N SER A 568 10.56 -36.07 6.70
CA SER A 568 11.76 -36.86 6.43
C SER A 568 12.89 -36.52 7.42
N LEU A 569 14.12 -36.93 7.09
CA LEU A 569 15.35 -36.27 7.55
C LEU A 569 15.45 -34.88 6.87
N PHE A 570 15.67 -33.86 7.67
CA PHE A 570 15.87 -32.47 7.26
C PHE A 570 17.26 -31.98 7.66
N ALA A 571 17.74 -30.94 6.96
CA ALA A 571 18.96 -30.22 7.30
C ALA A 571 18.76 -28.73 7.05
N ILE A 572 19.07 -27.89 8.04
CA ILE A 572 19.21 -26.44 7.80
C ILE A 572 20.62 -26.22 7.25
N SER A 573 20.73 -25.67 6.05
CA SER A 573 22.01 -25.43 5.39
C SER A 573 22.01 -24.11 4.63
N GLY A 574 23.12 -23.38 4.69
CA GLY A 574 23.28 -22.10 4.01
C GLY A 574 24.48 -22.12 3.08
N LYS A 575 24.37 -21.41 1.95
CA LYS A 575 25.50 -21.30 1.03
C LYS A 575 26.54 -20.32 1.59
N LYS A 576 27.77 -20.80 1.80
CA LYS A 576 28.91 -19.95 2.14
C LYS A 576 29.23 -18.99 0.98
N VAL A 577 29.35 -17.71 1.29
CA VAL A 577 29.83 -16.69 0.38
C VAL A 577 31.33 -16.91 0.14
N ASP A 578 31.73 -17.14 -1.11
CA ASP A 578 33.15 -17.25 -1.45
C ASP A 578 33.89 -15.95 -1.05
N PRO A 579 35.02 -16.01 -0.32
CA PRO A 579 35.68 -14.84 0.28
C PRO A 579 36.40 -13.92 -0.74
N THR A 580 35.98 -13.92 -2.01
CA THR A 580 36.52 -13.06 -3.08
C THR A 580 35.63 -11.84 -3.34
N ALA A 581 34.99 -11.28 -2.30
CA ALA A 581 34.31 -9.98 -2.37
C ALA A 581 34.17 -9.22 -1.02
N THR A 582 35.14 -9.32 -0.09
CA THR A 582 35.12 -8.47 1.12
C THR A 582 36.50 -7.86 1.39
N ALA A 583 36.59 -6.53 1.38
CA ALA A 583 37.85 -5.81 1.53
C ALA A 583 38.39 -5.91 2.97
N THR A 584 39.58 -6.48 3.14
CA THR A 584 40.23 -6.62 4.45
C THR A 584 40.94 -5.33 4.85
N VAL A 585 40.51 -4.69 5.94
CA VAL A 585 41.16 -3.50 6.49
C VAL A 585 42.56 -3.86 7.02
N THR A 586 43.60 -3.16 6.54
CA THR A 586 44.95 -3.23 7.10
C THR A 586 45.38 -1.82 7.54
N PRO A 587 45.64 -1.57 8.85
CA PRO A 587 46.01 -0.24 9.33
C PRO A 587 47.48 0.08 8.99
N VAL A 588 47.70 0.93 7.98
CA VAL A 588 49.03 1.43 7.63
C VAL A 588 49.43 2.59 8.54
N LYS A 589 50.41 2.32 9.41
CA LYS A 589 50.92 3.25 10.42
C LYS A 589 51.75 4.38 9.79
N THR A 590 51.41 5.63 10.09
CA THR A 590 52.10 6.82 9.57
C THR A 590 53.53 6.97 10.13
N ALA A 591 54.51 7.21 9.25
CA ALA A 591 55.83 7.73 9.61
C ALA A 591 56.45 8.54 8.45
N THR A 592 56.28 9.86 8.49
CA THR A 592 57.07 10.90 7.79
C THR A 592 58.55 10.90 8.28
N PRO A 593 59.56 11.59 7.70
CA PRO A 593 59.48 12.86 6.93
C PRO A 593 60.56 13.15 5.80
N VAL A 594 60.55 14.39 5.26
CA VAL A 594 61.63 15.16 4.54
C VAL A 594 62.10 14.64 3.14
N VAL A 595 62.55 15.38 2.09
CA VAL A 595 63.23 16.71 1.95
C VAL A 595 63.03 17.43 0.56
N SER A 596 62.81 18.76 0.61
CA SER A 596 63.14 19.91 -0.32
C SER A 596 62.88 20.01 -1.86
N VAL A 597 61.89 20.85 -2.21
CA VAL A 597 61.86 22.11 -3.04
C VAL A 597 62.63 22.36 -4.40
N THR A 598 61.86 22.73 -5.46
CA THR A 598 62.03 23.80 -6.53
C THR A 598 63.13 23.75 -7.63
N PRO A 599 63.07 24.56 -8.75
CA PRO A 599 61.93 25.26 -9.42
C PRO A 599 61.97 25.27 -11.01
N ALA A 600 60.96 25.96 -11.62
CA ALA A 600 60.95 26.67 -12.93
C ALA A 600 60.66 25.84 -14.22
N GLU A 601 60.07 26.38 -15.30
CA GLU A 601 59.90 27.78 -15.76
C GLU A 601 58.47 28.18 -16.23
N GLU A 602 58.27 29.49 -16.44
CA GLU A 602 57.04 30.20 -16.84
C GLU A 602 57.22 30.87 -18.24
N ASN A 603 56.19 30.87 -19.09
CA ASN A 603 55.85 31.95 -20.05
C ASN A 603 54.45 31.68 -20.65
N LYS A 604 53.42 32.53 -20.46
CA LYS A 604 53.15 33.84 -21.11
C LYS A 604 52.93 33.69 -22.64
N THR A 605 51.84 34.17 -23.25
CA THR A 605 51.21 35.50 -23.07
C THR A 605 49.78 35.64 -23.66
N THR A 606 49.00 36.58 -23.08
CA THR A 606 47.99 37.51 -23.70
C THR A 606 46.62 37.05 -24.27
N ASN A 607 45.56 37.45 -23.54
CA ASN A 607 44.23 37.91 -23.99
C ASN A 607 44.31 39.19 -24.88
N PRO A 608 43.30 39.58 -25.72
CA PRO A 608 41.96 40.08 -25.33
C PRO A 608 40.77 39.48 -26.13
N LEU A 609 39.55 39.29 -25.60
CA LEU A 609 38.53 40.21 -25.04
C LEU A 609 37.71 41.06 -26.06
N MET A 610 36.42 40.68 -26.17
CA MET A 610 35.18 41.50 -26.30
C MET A 610 34.50 41.81 -27.66
N PHE A 611 33.29 41.22 -27.81
CA PHE A 611 31.98 41.77 -28.27
C PHE A 611 31.76 42.39 -29.67
N GLY A 612 30.64 41.98 -30.32
CA GLY A 612 30.02 42.68 -31.45
C GLY A 612 28.73 42.00 -31.97
N PHE A 613 27.56 42.61 -31.72
CA PHE A 613 26.20 42.20 -32.10
C PHE A 613 25.97 41.88 -33.59
N GLY A 614 25.00 41.01 -33.92
CA GLY A 614 24.44 40.89 -35.30
C GLY A 614 23.40 39.80 -35.54
N HIS A 615 22.13 40.18 -35.68
CA HIS A 615 20.96 39.39 -36.15
C HIS A 615 20.32 40.21 -37.32
N PRO A 616 19.31 39.76 -38.12
CA PRO A 616 18.69 38.42 -38.30
C PRO A 616 18.16 38.09 -39.76
N ILE A 617 17.31 37.05 -39.92
CA ILE A 617 16.16 36.83 -40.89
C ILE A 617 16.34 36.22 -42.33
N THR A 618 15.65 35.05 -42.58
CA THR A 618 15.13 34.43 -43.85
C THR A 618 16.07 34.03 -45.01
N GLY A 619 15.74 33.07 -45.91
CA GLY A 619 14.63 32.09 -46.00
C GLY A 619 14.20 31.70 -47.45
N LEU A 620 14.06 30.38 -47.74
CA LEU A 620 13.47 29.75 -48.96
C LEU A 620 14.18 29.99 -50.34
N PRO A 621 13.77 29.31 -51.46
CA PRO A 621 13.86 27.86 -51.71
C PRO A 621 14.46 27.53 -53.11
N GLY A 622 14.53 26.25 -53.50
CA GLY A 622 15.03 25.84 -54.84
C GLY A 622 13.94 25.64 -55.91
N LEU A 623 14.34 25.60 -57.20
CA LEU A 623 13.75 24.80 -58.30
C LEU A 623 14.48 25.01 -59.65
N LEU A 624 14.76 23.91 -60.38
CA LEU A 624 14.97 23.78 -61.84
C LEU A 624 16.17 24.55 -62.48
N LEU A 625 16.78 24.14 -63.61
CA LEU A 625 16.38 23.21 -64.68
C LEU A 625 17.59 22.49 -65.32
N ASP A 626 17.31 21.37 -65.99
CA ASP A 626 18.13 20.56 -66.89
C ASP A 626 19.17 21.27 -67.79
N ALA A 627 20.31 20.60 -68.03
CA ALA A 627 20.66 20.01 -69.35
C ALA A 627 22.05 19.29 -69.36
N VAL A 628 22.31 18.50 -70.42
CA VAL A 628 23.64 18.07 -70.94
C VAL A 628 24.26 16.71 -70.50
N ARG A 629 23.57 15.77 -69.81
CA ARG A 629 24.08 14.36 -69.71
C ARG A 629 23.16 13.22 -70.16
N ALA A 630 22.29 13.51 -71.13
CA ALA A 630 21.64 12.50 -71.97
C ALA A 630 22.37 12.28 -73.33
N PHE A 631 23.71 12.22 -73.36
CA PHE A 631 24.48 12.16 -74.63
C PHE A 631 25.47 11.00 -74.80
N PHE A 632 25.74 10.19 -73.77
CA PHE A 632 26.74 9.09 -73.85
C PHE A 632 26.16 7.67 -73.68
N VAL A 633 24.86 7.49 -73.95
CA VAL A 633 24.27 6.17 -74.23
C VAL A 633 24.40 5.79 -75.72
N LEU A 634 24.83 6.73 -76.58
CA LEU A 634 24.72 6.61 -78.04
C LEU A 634 25.99 6.07 -78.77
N ILE A 635 26.82 5.24 -78.14
CA ILE A 635 28.05 4.70 -78.77
C ILE A 635 28.33 3.19 -78.51
N ASN A 636 27.29 2.37 -78.31
CA ASN A 636 27.30 0.88 -78.43
C ASN A 636 28.67 0.15 -78.34
N VAL A 637 29.16 -0.13 -77.13
CA VAL A 637 30.20 -1.14 -76.88
C VAL A 637 29.71 -2.11 -75.78
N ILE A 638 29.11 -3.24 -76.20
CA ILE A 638 28.24 -4.19 -75.46
C ILE A 638 28.56 -5.61 -75.98
N PRO A 639 28.85 -6.67 -75.17
CA PRO A 639 27.88 -7.44 -74.32
C PRO A 639 28.50 -7.95 -72.97
N ALA A 640 27.94 -8.87 -72.16
CA ALA A 640 26.57 -9.20 -71.65
C ALA A 640 26.71 -10.35 -70.59
N SER A 641 25.68 -10.62 -69.77
CA SER A 641 25.68 -11.69 -68.72
C SER A 641 25.59 -13.13 -69.27
N PRO A 642 26.10 -14.16 -68.56
CA PRO A 642 25.20 -15.20 -67.97
C PRO A 642 25.72 -15.89 -66.66
N PRO A 643 24.97 -16.86 -66.05
CA PRO A 643 25.25 -17.45 -64.71
C PRO A 643 25.74 -18.96 -64.72
N PRO A 644 25.40 -19.90 -63.79
CA PRO A 644 26.36 -20.72 -63.01
C PRO A 644 26.47 -22.23 -63.36
N ALA A 645 27.51 -22.93 -62.84
CA ALA A 645 27.72 -24.41 -62.71
C ALA A 645 29.16 -24.70 -62.18
N ALA A 646 29.58 -25.85 -61.64
CA ALA A 646 28.96 -27.03 -60.98
C ALA A 646 30.09 -27.87 -60.28
N ASP A 647 29.73 -28.75 -59.33
CA ASP A 647 30.60 -29.79 -58.71
C ASP A 647 30.97 -30.91 -59.73
N PRO A 648 32.09 -31.70 -59.58
CA PRO A 648 32.17 -32.77 -58.56
C PRO A 648 33.57 -33.28 -58.07
N MET A 649 33.53 -34.13 -57.02
CA MET A 649 34.53 -35.13 -56.55
C MET A 649 34.89 -36.23 -57.62
N PRO A 650 35.85 -37.20 -57.43
CA PRO A 650 36.43 -37.75 -56.17
C PRO A 650 37.95 -38.16 -56.11
N GLU A 651 38.41 -38.53 -54.89
CA GLU A 651 39.36 -39.59 -54.39
C GLU A 651 40.36 -40.37 -55.32
N PRO A 652 41.47 -41.05 -54.82
CA PRO A 652 41.51 -41.84 -53.56
C PRO A 652 42.87 -42.13 -52.81
N VAL A 653 42.78 -42.94 -51.72
CA VAL A 653 43.65 -44.10 -51.34
C VAL A 653 44.74 -44.05 -50.20
N PHE A 654 44.38 -44.69 -49.06
CA PHE A 654 45.11 -45.65 -48.16
C PHE A 654 45.90 -45.26 -46.88
N THR A 655 45.83 -46.21 -45.92
CA THR A 655 46.13 -46.16 -44.46
C THR A 655 47.38 -47.01 -44.05
N PRO A 656 47.80 -47.03 -42.76
CA PRO A 656 47.35 -48.11 -41.83
C PRO A 656 47.22 -47.75 -40.31
N ASP A 657 46.75 -48.72 -39.51
CA ASP A 657 46.18 -48.67 -38.14
C ASP A 657 47.22 -48.82 -36.95
N PRO A 658 46.84 -49.19 -35.69
CA PRO A 658 46.11 -48.42 -34.66
C PRO A 658 46.78 -48.41 -33.25
N VAL A 659 46.26 -47.62 -32.29
CA VAL A 659 46.61 -47.66 -30.84
C VAL A 659 45.32 -47.48 -29.99
N PRO A 660 45.13 -48.18 -28.84
CA PRO A 660 43.80 -48.32 -28.22
C PRO A 660 43.28 -47.10 -27.44
N ALA A 661 41.97 -47.08 -27.22
CA ALA A 661 41.19 -45.91 -26.83
C ALA A 661 41.33 -45.45 -25.36
N THR A 662 41.37 -44.13 -25.20
CA THR A 662 41.16 -43.38 -23.96
C THR A 662 39.65 -43.18 -23.72
N PRO A 663 39.15 -43.02 -22.48
CA PRO A 663 37.73 -42.73 -22.24
C PRO A 663 37.25 -41.48 -22.99
N ALA A 664 36.03 -41.51 -23.52
CA ALA A 664 35.47 -40.39 -24.27
C ALA A 664 35.32 -39.16 -23.34
N PRO A 665 35.74 -37.96 -23.77
CA PRO A 665 35.46 -36.75 -23.02
C PRO A 665 33.95 -36.47 -23.03
N VAL A 666 33.44 -35.97 -21.91
CA VAL A 666 32.09 -35.37 -21.82
C VAL A 666 31.99 -34.30 -22.92
N PRO A 667 30.87 -34.23 -23.68
CA PRO A 667 30.72 -33.21 -24.71
C PRO A 667 30.82 -31.81 -24.07
N THR A 668 31.85 -31.05 -24.44
CA THR A 668 31.97 -29.65 -24.10
C THR A 668 30.79 -28.90 -24.70
N VAL A 669 29.96 -28.29 -23.85
CA VAL A 669 28.82 -27.48 -24.28
C VAL A 669 29.32 -26.34 -25.15
N ASP A 670 28.87 -26.28 -26.40
CA ASP A 670 29.16 -25.18 -27.32
C ASP A 670 28.29 -23.97 -26.96
N ILE A 671 28.73 -23.24 -25.93
CA ILE A 671 28.06 -22.03 -25.44
C ILE A 671 27.86 -20.97 -26.54
N THR A 672 28.65 -21.00 -27.62
CA THR A 672 28.51 -20.04 -28.75
C THR A 672 27.21 -20.19 -29.54
N ARG A 673 26.44 -21.26 -29.28
CA ARG A 673 25.10 -21.49 -29.83
C ARG A 673 23.97 -21.26 -28.83
N MET A 674 24.30 -21.01 -27.57
CA MET A 674 23.34 -20.64 -26.53
C MET A 674 23.13 -19.13 -26.54
N GLN A 675 21.98 -18.67 -26.04
CA GLN A 675 21.69 -17.25 -25.88
C GLN A 675 21.56 -16.88 -24.40
N PHE A 676 22.10 -15.73 -24.06
CA PHE A 676 22.15 -15.20 -22.70
C PHE A 676 21.73 -13.73 -22.67
N ALA A 677 21.24 -13.29 -21.52
CA ALA A 677 20.97 -11.90 -21.23
C ALA A 677 22.26 -11.20 -20.72
N LEU A 678 22.47 -9.95 -21.16
CA LEU A 678 23.49 -9.06 -20.60
C LEU A 678 22.84 -7.74 -20.17
N SER A 679 22.79 -7.51 -18.86
CA SER A 679 22.43 -6.22 -18.27
C SER A 679 23.64 -5.29 -18.29
N VAL A 680 23.47 -4.08 -18.79
CA VAL A 680 24.51 -3.05 -18.85
C VAL A 680 24.05 -1.80 -18.14
N LEU A 681 24.79 -1.43 -17.09
CA LEU A 681 24.60 -0.22 -16.28
C LEU A 681 25.84 0.67 -16.36
N SER A 682 25.70 1.94 -16.02
CA SER A 682 26.85 2.82 -15.81
C SER A 682 26.58 3.83 -14.72
N ASP A 683 27.67 4.31 -14.12
CA ASP A 683 27.67 5.49 -13.25
C ASP A 683 28.53 6.59 -13.91
N PRO A 684 27.96 7.76 -14.27
CA PRO A 684 26.53 8.08 -14.27
C PRO A 684 25.74 7.33 -15.37
N PRO A 685 24.39 7.27 -15.27
CA PRO A 685 23.53 6.62 -16.28
C PRO A 685 23.39 7.45 -17.57
N ASN A 686 22.69 6.89 -18.57
CA ASN A 686 22.54 7.41 -19.93
C ASN A 686 23.82 7.40 -20.78
N ALA A 687 24.82 6.59 -20.42
CA ALA A 687 25.99 6.38 -21.26
C ALA A 687 25.63 5.56 -22.50
N LEU A 688 26.22 5.91 -23.64
CA LEU A 688 26.05 5.26 -24.93
C LEU A 688 26.80 3.92 -24.91
N ILE A 689 26.13 2.86 -25.42
CA ILE A 689 26.67 1.51 -25.42
C ILE A 689 27.12 1.12 -26.84
N ASP A 690 28.42 0.90 -27.02
CA ASP A 690 28.94 0.14 -28.16
C ASP A 690 29.17 -1.32 -27.70
N LEU A 691 28.68 -2.31 -28.46
CA LEU A 691 28.85 -3.74 -28.19
C LEU A 691 29.55 -4.37 -29.39
N ASP A 692 30.61 -5.14 -29.13
CA ASP A 692 31.49 -5.75 -30.13
C ASP A 692 32.07 -4.77 -31.17
N GLY A 693 32.18 -3.50 -30.77
CA GLY A 693 32.68 -2.39 -31.59
C GLY A 693 31.61 -1.64 -32.40
N GLU A 694 30.34 -2.05 -32.34
CA GLU A 694 29.23 -1.33 -33.00
C GLU A 694 28.34 -0.59 -31.99
N TYR A 695 27.98 0.67 -32.30
CA TYR A 695 27.06 1.43 -31.46
C TYR A 695 25.65 0.84 -31.54
N THR A 696 25.12 0.42 -30.39
CA THR A 696 23.88 -0.36 -30.29
C THR A 696 22.60 0.47 -30.44
N GLY A 697 22.70 1.80 -30.50
CA GLY A 697 21.54 2.70 -30.46
C GLY A 697 20.91 2.85 -29.07
N LYS A 698 21.44 2.17 -28.04
CA LYS A 698 20.92 2.16 -26.67
C LYS A 698 21.81 2.96 -25.70
N THR A 699 21.21 3.35 -24.58
CA THR A 699 21.87 3.95 -23.42
C THR A 699 21.65 3.12 -22.16
N THR A 700 22.52 3.28 -21.16
CA THR A 700 22.40 2.64 -19.85
C THR A 700 21.29 3.27 -18.99
N PRO A 701 20.57 2.49 -18.16
CA PRO A 701 20.59 1.03 -18.07
C PRO A 701 19.89 0.37 -19.27
N THR A 702 20.41 -0.78 -19.73
CA THR A 702 19.82 -1.53 -20.84
C THR A 702 20.08 -3.02 -20.69
N VAL A 703 19.16 -3.85 -21.16
CA VAL A 703 19.36 -5.32 -21.26
C VAL A 703 19.43 -5.72 -22.74
N PHE A 704 20.38 -6.60 -23.06
CA PHE A 704 20.44 -7.34 -24.31
C PHE A 704 19.99 -8.77 -24.03
N THR A 705 18.83 -9.18 -24.52
CA THR A 705 18.14 -10.42 -24.08
C THR A 705 18.47 -11.67 -24.91
N SER A 706 19.45 -11.60 -25.82
CA SER A 706 19.61 -12.58 -26.90
C SER A 706 21.05 -12.55 -27.48
N LEU A 707 22.07 -12.43 -26.63
CA LEU A 707 23.47 -12.47 -27.06
C LEU A 707 23.99 -13.91 -27.10
N PRO A 708 24.79 -14.31 -28.10
CA PRO A 708 25.41 -15.64 -28.12
C PRO A 708 26.38 -15.82 -26.94
N GLY A 709 26.65 -17.05 -26.52
CA GLY A 709 27.71 -17.28 -25.53
C GLY A 709 29.12 -17.01 -26.09
N GLY A 710 30.01 -16.50 -25.24
CA GLY A 710 31.38 -16.17 -25.61
C GLY A 710 31.82 -14.80 -25.12
N ASN A 711 32.99 -14.36 -25.60
CA ASN A 711 33.55 -13.05 -25.26
C ASN A 711 32.89 -11.95 -26.09
N HIS A 712 32.20 -11.05 -25.42
CA HIS A 712 31.71 -9.79 -25.96
C HIS A 712 32.58 -8.62 -25.47
N THR A 713 32.88 -7.66 -26.34
CA THR A 713 33.56 -6.42 -25.93
C THR A 713 32.53 -5.32 -25.74
N LEU A 714 32.27 -5.00 -24.48
CA LEU A 714 31.38 -3.91 -24.09
C LEU A 714 32.17 -2.62 -23.93
N ARG A 715 31.75 -1.55 -24.59
CA ARG A 715 32.32 -0.22 -24.45
C ARG A 715 31.24 0.79 -24.11
N VAL A 716 31.40 1.42 -22.95
CA VAL A 716 30.45 2.40 -22.40
C VAL A 716 31.08 3.78 -22.46
N ARG A 717 30.39 4.75 -23.08
CA ARG A 717 30.93 6.09 -23.35
C ARG A 717 29.91 7.20 -23.14
N MET A 718 30.38 8.35 -22.68
CA MET A 718 29.55 9.54 -22.48
C MET A 718 30.29 10.78 -22.95
N ASP A 719 29.58 11.76 -23.52
CA ASP A 719 30.22 12.95 -24.08
C ASP A 719 31.00 13.73 -23.01
N GLY A 720 32.29 13.94 -23.27
CA GLY A 720 33.21 14.63 -22.36
C GLY A 720 33.85 13.75 -21.27
N ILE A 721 33.57 12.44 -21.21
CA ILE A 721 34.17 11.50 -20.25
C ILE A 721 34.96 10.42 -20.99
N GLU A 722 36.08 9.97 -20.42
CA GLU A 722 36.89 8.90 -21.03
C GLU A 722 36.12 7.56 -21.00
N PRO A 723 35.96 6.87 -22.15
CA PRO A 723 35.11 5.68 -22.23
C PRO A 723 35.75 4.47 -21.55
N GLN A 724 34.93 3.66 -20.90
CA GLN A 724 35.36 2.37 -20.34
C GLN A 724 35.11 1.25 -21.34
N GLU A 725 36.05 0.31 -21.43
CA GLU A 725 35.95 -0.86 -22.30
C GLU A 725 36.31 -2.13 -21.53
N ARG A 726 35.46 -3.15 -21.61
CA ARG A 726 35.58 -4.40 -20.84
C ARG A 726 35.13 -5.58 -21.69
N THR A 727 35.91 -6.65 -21.69
CA THR A 727 35.47 -7.94 -22.24
C THR A 727 34.66 -8.71 -21.20
N VAL A 728 33.51 -9.23 -21.63
CA VAL A 728 32.52 -9.97 -20.83
C VAL A 728 32.39 -11.37 -21.42
N MET A 729 32.53 -12.42 -20.61
CA MET A 729 32.45 -13.81 -21.08
C MET A 729 31.09 -14.40 -20.74
N LEU A 730 30.14 -14.32 -21.68
CA LEU A 730 28.79 -14.86 -21.50
C LEU A 730 28.80 -16.39 -21.58
N ALA A 731 28.68 -17.03 -20.41
CA ALA A 731 28.41 -18.47 -20.27
C ALA A 731 27.09 -18.74 -19.50
N ARG A 732 26.43 -17.67 -19.09
CA ARG A 732 25.12 -17.54 -18.43
C ARG A 732 24.68 -16.08 -18.59
N ASP A 733 23.49 -15.74 -18.13
CA ASP A 733 23.06 -14.35 -17.99
C ASP A 733 24.00 -13.60 -17.02
N ASP A 734 24.38 -12.37 -17.36
CA ASP A 734 25.41 -11.60 -16.65
C ASP A 734 25.06 -10.10 -16.57
N GLU A 735 25.70 -9.38 -15.63
CA GLU A 735 25.49 -7.95 -15.43
C GLU A 735 26.82 -7.19 -15.33
N VAL A 736 26.91 -6.05 -16.02
CA VAL A 736 28.10 -5.20 -16.02
C VAL A 736 27.73 -3.75 -15.70
N LEU A 737 28.22 -3.29 -14.55
CA LEU A 737 28.32 -1.88 -14.20
C LEU A 737 29.65 -1.30 -14.73
N ALA A 738 29.57 -0.20 -15.48
CA ALA A 738 30.72 0.57 -15.94
C ALA A 738 30.82 1.91 -15.18
N GLU A 739 31.84 2.04 -14.32
CA GLU A 739 32.18 3.30 -13.63
C GLU A 739 32.96 4.23 -14.57
N LEU A 740 32.33 5.31 -15.03
CA LEU A 740 33.01 6.28 -15.89
C LEU A 740 33.86 7.23 -15.02
N PRO A 741 35.11 7.56 -15.42
CA PRO A 741 36.05 8.32 -14.60
C PRO A 741 35.71 9.82 -14.61
N VAL A 742 34.64 10.20 -13.93
CA VAL A 742 34.25 11.60 -13.73
C VAL A 742 35.03 12.23 -12.57
N ALA A 743 35.37 13.51 -12.71
CA ALA A 743 36.05 14.25 -11.65
C ALA A 743 35.21 14.24 -10.35
N PRO A 744 35.82 14.23 -9.14
CA PRO A 744 35.08 14.18 -7.87
C PRO A 744 34.01 15.27 -7.71
N SER A 745 34.21 16.44 -8.34
CA SER A 745 33.22 17.53 -8.38
C SER A 745 31.95 17.24 -9.21
N ILE A 746 31.89 16.11 -9.91
CA ILE A 746 30.71 15.63 -10.67
C ILE A 746 30.09 14.40 -10.01
N ARG A 747 30.75 13.77 -9.01
CA ARG A 747 30.09 12.78 -8.11
C ARG A 747 28.97 13.40 -7.26
N SER A 748 28.84 14.73 -7.24
CA SER A 748 27.70 15.43 -6.64
C SER A 748 26.47 15.49 -7.56
N ALA A 749 26.49 14.86 -8.73
CA ALA A 749 25.29 14.59 -9.53
C ALA A 749 24.47 13.43 -8.92
N SER A 750 24.15 13.56 -7.63
CA SER A 750 23.01 12.87 -7.03
C SER A 750 21.79 13.08 -7.93
N PRO A 751 20.93 12.07 -8.17
CA PRO A 751 19.57 12.34 -8.60
C PRO A 751 18.92 13.08 -7.43
N GLY A 752 18.88 14.43 -7.50
CA GLY A 752 18.88 15.32 -6.33
C GLY A 752 17.63 15.20 -5.44
N PRO A 753 16.71 16.18 -5.45
CA PRO A 753 15.35 15.87 -5.02
C PRO A 753 14.77 14.79 -5.94
N LEU A 754 13.79 14.04 -5.46
CA LEU A 754 12.91 13.25 -6.35
C LEU A 754 12.45 14.18 -7.52
N PRO A 755 12.54 13.74 -8.78
CA PRO A 755 11.88 14.41 -9.91
C PRO A 755 10.42 14.76 -9.59
N GLU A 756 9.83 15.73 -10.30
CA GLU A 756 8.45 16.25 -10.09
C GLU A 756 7.34 15.19 -10.34
N TRP A 757 7.33 14.15 -9.51
CA TRP A 757 6.30 13.10 -9.39
C TRP A 757 5.17 13.53 -8.44
N ASP A 758 5.28 14.73 -7.84
CA ASP A 758 4.35 15.39 -6.90
C ASP A 758 2.90 15.63 -7.42
N GLN A 759 2.53 15.09 -8.59
CA GLN A 759 1.20 15.26 -9.18
C GLN A 759 0.20 14.19 -8.73
N ASN A 760 0.66 12.96 -8.43
CA ASN A 760 -0.21 11.86 -8.08
C ASN A 760 -0.63 11.91 -6.60
N CYS A 761 -1.91 11.70 -6.32
CA CYS A 761 -2.48 11.63 -4.97
C CYS A 761 -2.44 10.23 -4.36
N TYR A 762 -1.78 9.28 -5.01
CA TYR A 762 -1.83 7.85 -4.71
C TYR A 762 -0.44 7.17 -4.67
N GLY A 763 -0.40 6.01 -4.03
CA GLY A 763 0.68 5.04 -4.03
C GLY A 763 0.09 3.62 -4.04
N GLY A 764 0.69 2.70 -3.29
CA GLY A 764 0.11 1.37 -3.10
C GLY A 764 0.83 0.52 -2.07
N VAL A 765 0.51 -0.77 -2.09
CA VAL A 765 1.09 -1.79 -1.22
C VAL A 765 1.54 -3.00 -2.03
N TYR A 766 2.56 -3.70 -1.54
CA TYR A 766 2.94 -5.02 -2.02
C TYR A 766 2.55 -6.03 -0.94
N VAL A 767 1.60 -6.91 -1.24
CA VAL A 767 0.98 -7.83 -0.27
C VAL A 767 1.50 -9.23 -0.49
N GLU A 768 2.14 -9.80 0.52
CA GLU A 768 2.61 -11.19 0.57
C GLU A 768 1.89 -11.95 1.70
N SER A 769 1.65 -13.24 1.51
CA SER A 769 1.17 -14.14 2.57
C SER A 769 2.04 -15.38 2.67
N PHE A 770 1.68 -16.33 3.52
CA PHE A 770 2.20 -17.69 3.45
C PHE A 770 1.21 -18.68 4.09
N PRO A 771 0.66 -19.65 3.34
CA PRO A 771 0.92 -19.90 1.91
C PRO A 771 0.57 -18.72 0.99
N ASP A 772 1.15 -18.70 -0.21
CA ASP A 772 0.77 -17.79 -1.30
C ASP A 772 -0.59 -18.20 -1.90
N GLY A 773 -1.18 -17.32 -2.71
CA GLY A 773 -2.43 -17.60 -3.42
C GLY A 773 -3.69 -17.20 -2.67
N VAL A 774 -3.59 -16.37 -1.63
CA VAL A 774 -4.68 -16.00 -0.72
C VAL A 774 -5.45 -14.80 -1.25
N GLU A 775 -6.78 -14.74 -1.04
CA GLU A 775 -7.58 -13.60 -1.46
C GLU A 775 -7.27 -12.35 -0.62
N ILE A 776 -7.31 -11.17 -1.23
CA ILE A 776 -6.96 -9.90 -0.57
C ILE A 776 -8.16 -8.96 -0.54
N ARG A 777 -8.30 -8.20 0.55
CA ARG A 777 -9.20 -7.03 0.62
C ARG A 777 -8.47 -5.76 1.01
N VAL A 778 -8.97 -4.62 0.54
CA VAL A 778 -8.62 -3.27 1.01
C VAL A 778 -9.85 -2.69 1.72
N GLY A 779 -9.81 -2.63 3.05
CA GLY A 779 -11.03 -2.50 3.86
C GLY A 779 -11.96 -3.70 3.65
N ASN A 780 -13.25 -3.44 3.45
CA ASN A 780 -14.23 -4.45 3.04
C ASN A 780 -14.09 -4.92 1.57
N HIS A 781 -13.40 -4.18 0.70
CA HIS A 781 -13.44 -4.40 -0.76
C HIS A 781 -12.46 -5.48 -1.23
N LYS A 782 -12.99 -6.52 -1.88
CA LYS A 782 -12.20 -7.57 -2.53
C LYS A 782 -11.34 -7.02 -3.68
N VAL A 783 -10.08 -7.46 -3.72
CA VAL A 783 -9.17 -7.30 -4.84
C VAL A 783 -9.31 -8.54 -5.73
N ASN A 784 -9.45 -8.36 -7.05
CA ASN A 784 -9.60 -9.48 -8.01
C ASN A 784 -8.25 -10.17 -8.35
N GLN A 785 -7.36 -10.25 -7.37
CA GLN A 785 -6.01 -10.83 -7.43
C GLN A 785 -5.71 -11.54 -6.11
N LYS A 786 -4.79 -12.51 -6.13
CA LYS A 786 -4.35 -13.30 -4.97
C LYS A 786 -2.88 -13.01 -4.67
N THR A 787 -2.42 -13.22 -3.44
CA THR A 787 -1.01 -13.01 -3.05
C THR A 787 -0.03 -13.91 -3.84
N PRO A 788 1.23 -13.48 -4.04
CA PRO A 788 1.75 -12.13 -3.81
C PRO A 788 1.34 -11.15 -4.92
N VAL A 789 1.00 -9.91 -4.59
CA VAL A 789 0.50 -8.91 -5.58
C VAL A 789 0.88 -7.47 -5.24
N VAL A 790 0.94 -6.60 -6.25
CA VAL A 790 1.02 -5.14 -6.07
C VAL A 790 -0.37 -4.49 -6.22
N VAL A 791 -0.90 -3.95 -5.12
CA VAL A 791 -2.15 -3.16 -5.10
C VAL A 791 -1.79 -1.67 -5.19
N TYR A 792 -1.85 -1.09 -6.38
CA TYR A 792 -1.41 0.29 -6.67
C TYR A 792 -2.57 1.17 -7.16
N GLY A 793 -2.53 2.46 -6.88
CA GLY A 793 -3.69 3.37 -7.06
C GLY A 793 -4.44 3.67 -5.75
N LEU A 794 -3.90 3.29 -4.59
CA LEU A 794 -4.47 3.63 -3.29
C LEU A 794 -4.09 5.06 -2.91
N LYS A 795 -5.08 5.88 -2.54
CA LYS A 795 -4.87 7.26 -2.06
C LYS A 795 -3.88 7.32 -0.88
N GLU A 796 -3.10 8.38 -0.76
CA GLU A 796 -2.26 8.64 0.42
C GLU A 796 -3.07 8.54 1.73
N GLY A 797 -2.52 7.88 2.74
CA GLY A 797 -3.13 7.75 4.07
C GLY A 797 -3.06 6.35 4.65
N ARG A 798 -3.80 6.12 5.76
CA ARG A 798 -3.89 4.81 6.42
C ARG A 798 -4.90 3.91 5.69
N HIS A 799 -4.49 2.69 5.36
CA HIS A 799 -5.34 1.63 4.81
C HIS A 799 -5.26 0.38 5.69
N THR A 800 -6.35 -0.39 5.70
CA THR A 800 -6.39 -1.73 6.32
C THR A 800 -6.39 -2.76 5.21
N ILE A 801 -5.33 -3.56 5.13
CA ILE A 801 -5.20 -4.67 4.19
C ILE A 801 -5.61 -5.95 4.90
N ARG A 802 -6.37 -6.82 4.23
CA ARG A 802 -6.75 -8.14 4.76
C ARG A 802 -6.44 -9.27 3.80
N VAL A 803 -6.27 -10.46 4.36
CA VAL A 803 -6.16 -11.74 3.65
C VAL A 803 -7.28 -12.67 4.08
N GLN A 804 -7.93 -13.35 3.12
CA GLN A 804 -9.13 -14.18 3.36
C GLN A 804 -8.95 -15.59 2.77
N GLU A 805 -8.51 -16.54 3.59
CA GLU A 805 -8.56 -18.00 3.34
C GLU A 805 -8.55 -18.76 4.68
N ALA A 806 -8.66 -20.10 4.67
CA ALA A 806 -9.19 -20.92 5.77
C ALA A 806 -8.69 -20.62 7.22
N LYS A 807 -9.62 -20.75 8.19
CA LYS A 807 -9.44 -20.43 9.61
C LYS A 807 -8.14 -21.03 10.19
N GLY A 808 -7.27 -20.16 10.69
CA GLY A 808 -6.02 -20.54 11.37
C GLY A 808 -4.77 -20.58 10.50
N ALA A 809 -4.83 -20.15 9.23
CA ALA A 809 -3.64 -20.06 8.38
C ALA A 809 -2.70 -18.89 8.71
N PHE A 810 -3.18 -17.77 9.27
CA PHE A 810 -2.38 -16.56 9.51
C PHE A 810 -2.38 -16.10 10.97
N LYS A 811 -1.28 -15.47 11.38
CA LYS A 811 -1.07 -14.81 12.68
C LYS A 811 -1.99 -13.62 12.90
N SER A 812 -2.20 -12.87 11.83
CA SER A 812 -3.20 -11.83 11.68
C SER A 812 -3.79 -12.02 10.29
N ASP A 813 -5.09 -11.81 10.14
CA ASP A 813 -5.76 -11.75 8.84
C ASP A 813 -5.87 -10.30 8.32
N ARG A 814 -5.43 -9.32 9.12
CA ARG A 814 -5.43 -7.89 8.79
C ARG A 814 -4.23 -7.12 9.33
N GLU A 815 -3.77 -6.13 8.57
CA GLU A 815 -2.68 -5.22 8.93
C GLU A 815 -3.03 -3.78 8.51
N GLN A 816 -2.72 -2.82 9.37
CA GLN A 816 -2.77 -1.39 9.03
C GLN A 816 -1.45 -0.95 8.39
N VAL A 817 -1.54 -0.12 7.35
CA VAL A 817 -0.38 0.38 6.61
C VAL A 817 -0.61 1.82 6.17
N TRP A 818 0.46 2.63 6.20
CA TRP A 818 0.44 3.94 5.56
C TRP A 818 0.88 3.82 4.10
N VAL A 819 -0.01 4.25 3.20
CA VAL A 819 0.30 4.40 1.78
C VAL A 819 0.84 5.81 1.55
N GLU A 820 2.08 5.87 1.06
CA GLU A 820 2.78 7.10 0.71
C GLU A 820 2.74 7.33 -0.81
N LYS A 821 2.70 8.59 -1.25
CA LYS A 821 2.57 8.93 -2.69
C LYS A 821 3.73 8.39 -3.51
N ASN A 822 3.42 7.84 -4.68
CA ASN A 822 4.38 7.23 -5.60
C ASN A 822 5.27 6.13 -5.00
N SER A 823 4.90 5.60 -3.83
CA SER A 823 5.59 4.51 -3.14
C SER A 823 4.70 3.27 -3.10
N ILE A 824 5.34 2.11 -3.02
CA ILE A 824 4.73 0.83 -2.71
C ILE A 824 5.26 0.40 -1.34
N THR A 825 4.39 0.25 -0.35
CA THR A 825 4.75 -0.18 1.02
C THR A 825 4.56 -1.70 1.16
N PRO A 826 5.55 -2.48 1.65
CA PRO A 826 5.37 -3.92 1.89
C PRO A 826 4.37 -4.19 3.03
N VAL A 827 3.56 -5.24 2.86
CA VAL A 827 2.66 -5.80 3.87
C VAL A 827 2.76 -7.32 3.80
N THR A 828 3.13 -7.96 4.90
CA THR A 828 3.40 -9.41 4.93
C THR A 828 2.55 -10.11 5.98
N PHE A 829 1.83 -11.15 5.55
CA PHE A 829 1.08 -12.05 6.41
C PHE A 829 1.85 -13.37 6.59
N THR A 830 1.92 -13.90 7.82
CA THR A 830 2.67 -15.12 8.15
C THR A 830 1.82 -16.04 9.04
N SER A 831 2.11 -17.34 9.04
CA SER A 831 1.34 -18.36 9.76
C SER A 831 1.89 -18.60 11.17
N GLY A 832 1.09 -18.47 12.24
CA GLY A 832 1.46 -18.91 13.61
C GLY A 832 1.22 -17.91 14.75
N ASN A 833 1.40 -18.36 15.99
CA ASN A 833 0.78 -17.82 17.22
C ASN A 833 0.82 -16.26 17.45
N PRO A 834 -0.30 -15.62 17.88
CA PRO A 834 -0.44 -14.17 18.14
C PRO A 834 0.18 -13.59 19.44
N ASP A 835 0.64 -14.39 20.41
CA ASP A 835 0.59 -14.09 21.86
C ASP A 835 1.54 -13.03 22.48
N LEU A 836 2.07 -12.04 21.74
CA LEU A 836 3.01 -11.04 22.31
C LEU A 836 2.76 -9.59 21.85
N THR A 837 1.55 -9.07 22.05
CA THR A 837 1.22 -7.65 21.87
C THR A 837 1.16 -6.91 23.21
N ARG A 838 1.75 -5.70 23.30
CA ARG A 838 1.70 -4.84 24.49
C ARG A 838 1.12 -3.46 24.16
N SER A 839 0.03 -3.09 24.82
CA SER A 839 -0.59 -1.77 24.67
C SER A 839 0.06 -0.75 25.61
N ILE A 840 1.01 0.06 25.14
CA ILE A 840 1.70 1.05 25.99
C ILE A 840 1.38 2.48 25.57
N ARG A 841 1.40 3.43 26.50
CA ARG A 841 1.41 4.87 26.18
C ARG A 841 2.85 5.30 25.94
N ILE A 842 3.10 5.93 24.80
CA ILE A 842 4.38 6.56 24.48
C ILE A 842 4.19 8.06 24.50
N GLU A 843 5.09 8.76 25.17
CA GLU A 843 5.16 10.21 25.26
C GLU A 843 6.61 10.68 25.16
N SER A 844 6.84 11.98 24.95
CA SER A 844 8.17 12.58 24.99
C SER A 844 8.03 14.05 25.37
N ASP A 845 8.87 14.53 26.28
CA ASP A 845 8.85 15.95 26.66
C ASP A 845 9.40 16.88 25.57
N GLU A 846 10.32 16.37 24.74
CA GLU A 846 10.99 17.12 23.68
C GLU A 846 10.21 17.09 22.36
N PHE A 847 9.67 15.93 21.98
CA PHE A 847 9.03 15.71 20.68
C PHE A 847 7.50 15.62 20.77
N LYS A 848 6.88 16.47 21.60
CA LYS A 848 5.41 16.59 21.71
C LYS A 848 4.80 16.84 20.32
N LYS A 849 3.72 16.11 20.02
CA LYS A 849 2.97 16.12 18.74
C LYS A 849 3.76 15.80 17.48
N LYS A 850 5.02 15.37 17.58
CA LYS A 850 5.78 14.94 16.41
C LYS A 850 5.25 13.60 15.92
N PRO A 851 5.18 13.40 14.61
CA PRO A 851 4.80 12.11 14.04
C PRO A 851 5.88 11.08 14.39
N PHE A 852 5.46 9.88 14.75
CA PHE A 852 6.39 8.80 15.09
C PHE A 852 5.98 7.49 14.41
N SER A 853 6.98 6.65 14.16
CA SER A 853 6.82 5.28 13.69
C SER A 853 7.19 4.29 14.79
N ILE A 854 6.72 3.05 14.65
CA ILE A 854 7.04 1.93 15.54
C ILE A 854 7.70 0.84 14.70
N ASN A 855 8.88 0.39 15.07
CA ASN A 855 9.67 -0.61 14.35
C ASN A 855 9.78 -0.29 12.83
N GLY A 856 10.01 0.99 12.51
CA GLY A 856 10.09 1.46 11.14
C GLY A 856 8.76 1.59 10.38
N ARG A 857 7.60 1.38 11.02
CA ARG A 857 6.26 1.56 10.43
C ARG A 857 5.60 2.84 10.91
N TYR A 858 5.42 3.80 10.01
CA TYR A 858 4.62 5.01 10.24
C TYR A 858 3.15 4.71 9.91
N LEU A 859 2.22 5.20 10.73
CA LEU A 859 0.76 5.04 10.56
C LEU A 859 -0.02 6.36 10.61
N GLY A 860 0.65 7.52 10.67
CA GLY A 860 0.00 8.82 10.89
C GLY A 860 -0.02 9.31 12.35
N ASP A 861 0.39 8.46 13.30
CA ASP A 861 0.33 8.75 14.73
C ASP A 861 1.36 9.78 15.21
N LYS A 862 1.00 10.51 16.27
CA LYS A 862 1.82 11.57 16.89
C LYS A 862 1.89 11.38 18.41
N LEU A 863 2.99 11.81 19.02
CA LEU A 863 3.16 11.73 20.48
C LEU A 863 2.30 12.77 21.23
N PRO A 864 1.69 12.46 22.39
CA PRO A 864 1.62 11.15 23.04
C PRO A 864 0.47 10.29 22.47
N LYS A 865 0.70 8.98 22.33
CA LYS A 865 -0.31 8.03 21.82
C LYS A 865 -0.20 6.71 22.58
N LYS A 866 -1.34 6.06 22.81
CA LYS A 866 -1.39 4.66 23.25
C LYS A 866 -1.35 3.77 22.02
N VAL A 867 -0.40 2.84 21.96
CA VAL A 867 -0.11 2.02 20.78
C VAL A 867 0.10 0.56 21.16
N ASP A 868 -0.26 -0.34 20.24
CA ASP A 868 -0.07 -1.77 20.38
C ASP A 868 1.23 -2.20 19.71
N ILE A 869 2.14 -2.77 20.49
CA ILE A 869 3.49 -3.14 20.05
C ILE A 869 3.59 -4.65 19.96
N LYS A 870 3.83 -5.14 18.75
CA LYS A 870 4.06 -6.56 18.45
C LYS A 870 5.49 -6.96 18.82
N GLY A 871 5.65 -8.02 19.60
CA GLY A 871 6.94 -8.65 19.98
C GLY A 871 7.41 -8.38 21.41
N ILE A 872 8.47 -9.08 21.84
CA ILE A 872 9.12 -8.87 23.15
C ILE A 872 10.58 -8.41 23.02
N GLY A 873 10.77 -7.10 23.19
CA GLY A 873 12.09 -6.49 23.18
C GLY A 873 12.65 -6.26 21.77
N GLY A 874 13.66 -5.40 21.68
CA GLY A 874 14.24 -4.97 20.41
C GLY A 874 13.38 -3.96 19.64
N SER A 875 12.13 -3.74 20.04
CA SER A 875 11.24 -2.72 19.51
C SER A 875 11.77 -1.30 19.73
N TYR A 876 11.48 -0.41 18.80
CA TYR A 876 11.90 0.99 18.82
C TYR A 876 10.81 1.89 18.24
N ILE A 877 10.89 3.18 18.56
CA ILE A 877 10.16 4.23 17.86
C ILE A 877 11.15 5.16 17.17
N THR A 878 10.76 5.75 16.05
CA THR A 878 11.47 6.89 15.46
C THR A 878 10.54 8.08 15.35
N THR A 879 11.02 9.27 15.74
CA THR A 879 10.34 10.55 15.50
C THR A 879 11.17 11.43 14.55
N ARG A 880 10.51 12.38 13.88
CA ARG A 880 11.16 13.32 12.97
C ARG A 880 11.28 14.71 13.61
N ASP A 881 12.51 15.20 13.68
CA ASP A 881 12.85 16.52 14.22
C ASP A 881 12.50 17.65 13.22
N ASN A 882 12.28 18.86 13.74
CA ASN A 882 12.09 20.09 12.96
C ASN A 882 13.27 20.39 12.03
N ASP A 883 14.47 19.92 12.37
CA ASP A 883 15.70 20.11 11.58
C ASP A 883 15.86 19.09 10.44
N GLY A 884 14.88 18.18 10.29
CA GLY A 884 14.83 17.12 9.29
C GLY A 884 15.43 15.78 9.74
N GLY A 885 16.05 15.72 10.92
CA GLY A 885 16.69 14.52 11.45
C GLY A 885 15.72 13.43 11.92
N TYR A 886 16.23 12.20 11.98
CA TYR A 886 15.52 11.01 12.43
C TYR A 886 16.06 10.63 13.82
N ARG A 887 15.17 10.47 14.79
CA ARG A 887 15.50 10.26 16.20
C ARG A 887 14.88 8.95 16.65
N SER A 888 15.69 7.91 16.85
CA SER A 888 15.26 6.59 17.32
C SER A 888 15.38 6.47 18.83
N TYR A 889 14.43 5.76 19.44
CA TYR A 889 14.42 5.40 20.86
C TYR A 889 14.02 3.93 21.01
N ARG A 890 14.89 3.15 21.65
CA ARG A 890 14.63 1.74 21.96
C ARG A 890 13.63 1.65 23.11
N ILE A 891 12.50 0.99 22.88
CA ILE A 891 11.50 0.73 23.90
C ILE A 891 12.07 -0.28 24.91
N PRO A 892 11.96 -0.03 26.23
CA PRO A 892 12.40 -0.98 27.25
C PRO A 892 11.66 -2.32 27.13
N ALA A 893 12.40 -3.43 27.04
CA ALA A 893 11.81 -4.78 26.97
C ALA A 893 11.00 -5.17 28.24
N THR A 894 11.15 -4.39 29.31
CA THR A 894 10.41 -4.50 30.58
C THR A 894 9.08 -3.75 30.60
N ALA A 895 8.75 -2.94 29.58
CA ALA A 895 7.47 -2.20 29.55
C ALA A 895 6.30 -3.17 29.31
N GLU A 896 5.30 -3.18 30.20
CA GLU A 896 4.13 -4.06 30.16
C GLU A 896 2.87 -3.32 29.66
N SER A 897 1.82 -4.06 29.30
CA SER A 897 0.58 -3.44 28.81
C SER A 897 -0.06 -2.55 29.89
N GLY A 898 -0.34 -1.30 29.56
CA GLY A 898 -0.79 -0.26 30.48
C GLY A 898 0.29 0.71 30.95
N ASP A 899 1.58 0.41 30.74
CA ASP A 899 2.68 1.30 31.12
C ASP A 899 2.69 2.59 30.27
N THR A 900 3.33 3.63 30.83
CA THR A 900 3.66 4.87 30.11
C THR A 900 5.17 5.02 30.02
N VAL A 901 5.67 5.24 28.81
CA VAL A 901 7.10 5.37 28.48
C VAL A 901 7.36 6.79 27.97
N ASN A 902 8.10 7.58 28.75
CA ASN A 902 8.63 8.88 28.31
C ASN A 902 9.95 8.65 27.55
N ALA A 903 9.88 8.79 26.23
CA ALA A 903 10.99 8.57 25.31
C ALA A 903 11.94 9.78 25.28
N VAL A 904 13.22 9.51 25.53
CA VAL A 904 14.32 10.46 25.48
C VAL A 904 15.25 10.03 24.36
N PHE A 905 15.31 10.81 23.29
CA PHE A 905 15.99 10.42 22.06
C PHE A 905 17.48 10.84 22.08
N SER A 906 18.31 10.15 21.31
CA SER A 906 19.72 10.55 21.11
C SER A 906 19.82 11.65 20.06
N ASP A 907 20.63 12.66 20.34
CA ASP A 907 20.95 13.78 19.45
C ASP A 907 22.22 13.54 18.60
N THR A 908 22.91 12.41 18.82
CA THR A 908 24.16 12.04 18.14
C THR A 908 23.93 11.87 16.63
N PRO A 909 24.50 12.72 15.75
CA PRO A 909 24.18 12.72 14.33
C PRO A 909 25.05 11.73 13.54
N CYS A 910 24.47 10.59 13.17
CA CYS A 910 25.02 9.60 12.26
C CYS A 910 24.46 9.75 10.82
N SER A 911 24.96 8.94 9.91
CA SER A 911 24.68 8.96 8.48
C SER A 911 24.65 7.57 7.83
N VAL A 912 23.81 7.38 6.81
CA VAL A 912 23.73 6.13 6.03
C VAL A 912 23.75 6.43 4.52
N LEU A 913 24.64 5.74 3.80
CA LEU A 913 24.60 5.70 2.34
C LEU A 913 23.59 4.63 1.89
N VAL A 914 22.51 5.04 1.23
CA VAL A 914 21.52 4.12 0.64
C VAL A 914 21.73 4.03 -0.86
N THR A 915 21.84 2.81 -1.39
CA THR A 915 21.99 2.55 -2.83
C THR A 915 21.01 1.46 -3.26
N SER A 916 20.56 1.49 -4.52
CA SER A 916 19.73 0.43 -5.09
C SER A 916 20.11 0.06 -6.51
N VAL A 917 19.77 -1.16 -6.91
CA VAL A 917 19.77 -1.62 -8.31
C VAL A 917 18.33 -1.90 -8.73
N PRO A 918 17.79 -1.20 -9.76
CA PRO A 918 18.36 -0.01 -10.39
C PRO A 918 18.36 1.20 -9.44
N SER A 919 19.20 2.20 -9.73
CA SER A 919 19.22 3.48 -9.02
C SER A 919 17.99 4.35 -9.36
N GLY A 920 17.82 5.46 -8.64
CA GLY A 920 16.68 6.37 -8.80
C GLY A 920 15.39 5.82 -8.17
N ALA A 921 15.50 5.10 -7.06
CA ALA A 921 14.39 4.64 -6.24
C ALA A 921 14.20 5.56 -5.02
N ALA A 922 12.97 5.82 -4.60
CA ALA A 922 12.67 6.67 -3.47
C ALA A 922 13.11 6.01 -2.15
N ILE A 923 13.69 6.81 -1.25
CA ILE A 923 14.18 6.36 0.05
C ILE A 923 13.25 6.84 1.17
N SER A 924 12.88 5.92 2.07
CA SER A 924 12.24 6.22 3.34
C SER A 924 13.08 5.69 4.50
N ILE A 925 13.15 6.45 5.60
CA ILE A 925 13.77 6.01 6.87
C ILE A 925 12.67 5.87 7.90
N ASP A 926 12.54 4.69 8.49
CA ASP A 926 11.53 4.36 9.50
C ASP A 926 10.08 4.69 9.10
N GLY A 927 9.75 4.48 7.82
CA GLY A 927 8.44 4.80 7.25
C GLY A 927 8.24 6.27 6.88
N PHE A 928 9.20 7.16 7.17
CA PHE A 928 9.15 8.57 6.77
C PHE A 928 9.82 8.79 5.41
N PRO A 929 9.13 9.42 4.43
CA PRO A 929 9.73 9.74 3.14
C PRO A 929 10.84 10.80 3.30
N THR A 930 12.00 10.51 2.72
CA THR A 930 13.17 11.40 2.79
C THR A 930 13.09 12.55 1.77
N GLY A 931 12.37 12.35 0.66
CA GLY A 931 12.36 13.26 -0.49
C GLY A 931 13.52 13.05 -1.48
N PHE A 932 14.36 12.02 -1.26
CA PHE A 932 15.55 11.74 -2.06
C PHE A 932 15.48 10.38 -2.76
N ALA A 933 16.27 10.25 -3.84
CA ALA A 933 16.38 9.04 -4.64
C ALA A 933 17.77 8.40 -4.52
N THR A 934 17.85 7.08 -4.59
CA THR A 934 19.13 6.35 -4.58
C THR A 934 20.02 6.68 -5.79
N PRO A 935 21.37 6.71 -5.65
CA PRO A 935 22.11 6.62 -4.40
C PRO A 935 22.11 7.97 -3.64
N TYR A 936 21.95 7.94 -2.31
CA TYR A 936 21.96 9.13 -1.47
C TYR A 936 22.56 8.87 -0.09
N VAL A 937 23.21 9.86 0.52
CA VAL A 937 23.66 9.82 1.92
C VAL A 937 22.65 10.55 2.78
N ILE A 938 21.87 9.81 3.57
CA ILE A 938 20.95 10.42 4.54
C ILE A 938 21.76 10.76 5.80
N GLU A 939 21.80 12.04 6.14
CA GLU A 939 22.44 12.58 7.34
C GLU A 939 21.43 12.76 8.49
N LYS A 940 21.92 13.06 9.70
CA LYS A 940 21.13 13.38 10.89
C LYS A 940 20.20 12.25 11.39
N ILE A 941 20.59 11.01 11.17
CA ILE A 941 19.97 9.85 11.80
C ILE A 941 20.63 9.66 13.17
N SER A 942 19.89 9.37 14.24
CA SER A 942 20.49 9.11 15.55
C SER A 942 21.23 7.77 15.59
N GLU A 943 21.94 7.49 16.69
CA GLU A 943 22.21 6.09 17.05
C GLU A 943 20.89 5.32 17.29
N GLY A 944 20.92 3.99 17.19
CA GLY A 944 19.76 3.15 17.42
C GLY A 944 19.47 2.17 16.28
N LYS A 945 18.32 1.49 16.37
CA LYS A 945 17.79 0.67 15.28
C LYS A 945 17.00 1.55 14.32
N HIS A 946 17.11 1.24 13.04
CA HIS A 946 16.42 1.92 11.94
C HIS A 946 16.09 0.93 10.82
N LEU A 947 15.02 1.23 10.07
CA LEU A 947 14.60 0.54 8.85
C LEU A 947 14.78 1.47 7.65
N VAL A 948 15.58 1.06 6.66
CA VAL A 948 15.52 1.69 5.32
C VAL A 948 14.46 0.96 4.51
N SER A 949 13.56 1.72 3.88
CA SER A 949 12.65 1.23 2.85
C SER A 949 12.95 1.93 1.53
N VAL A 950 13.02 1.16 0.44
CA VAL A 950 13.33 1.67 -0.90
C VAL A 950 12.28 1.19 -1.88
N SER A 951 11.63 2.14 -2.55
CA SER A 951 10.51 1.86 -3.44
C SER A 951 10.67 2.53 -4.79
N LYS A 952 10.20 1.87 -5.86
CA LYS A 952 10.25 2.39 -7.23
C LYS A 952 9.09 1.82 -8.06
N PRO A 953 8.21 2.64 -8.65
CA PRO A 953 7.12 2.15 -9.48
C PRO A 953 7.60 1.20 -10.59
N GLY A 954 6.89 0.07 -10.76
CA GLY A 954 7.29 -1.04 -11.64
C GLY A 954 8.30 -2.04 -11.03
N TYR A 955 8.71 -1.84 -9.78
CA TYR A 955 9.52 -2.78 -9.01
C TYR A 955 8.90 -3.08 -7.65
N ILE A 956 9.12 -4.30 -7.15
CA ILE A 956 8.79 -4.72 -5.80
C ILE A 956 9.68 -3.92 -4.83
N PRO A 957 9.11 -3.26 -3.80
CA PRO A 957 9.88 -2.55 -2.79
C PRO A 957 10.80 -3.48 -2.01
N ALA A 958 11.90 -2.95 -1.49
CA ALA A 958 12.84 -3.68 -0.65
C ALA A 958 13.16 -2.91 0.63
N GLU A 959 13.35 -3.62 1.73
CA GLU A 959 13.60 -3.05 3.05
C GLU A 959 14.77 -3.74 3.74
N GLN A 960 15.49 -2.99 4.58
CA GLN A 960 16.62 -3.49 5.34
C GLN A 960 16.71 -2.78 6.69
N GLU A 961 16.63 -3.56 7.78
CA GLU A 961 17.01 -3.06 9.11
C GLU A 961 18.53 -2.88 9.21
N PHE A 962 18.95 -1.87 9.96
CA PHE A 962 20.34 -1.61 10.30
C PHE A 962 20.44 -1.00 11.71
N HIS A 963 21.64 -1.04 12.29
CA HIS A 963 21.92 -0.52 13.62
C HIS A 963 23.10 0.45 13.57
N LEU A 964 22.90 1.65 14.12
CA LEU A 964 23.91 2.68 14.28
C LEU A 964 24.37 2.72 15.75
N THR A 965 25.67 2.59 15.99
CA THR A 965 26.25 2.42 17.34
C THR A 965 27.28 3.48 17.74
N ASP A 966 27.82 4.25 16.78
CA ASP A 966 28.83 5.29 17.00
C ASP A 966 28.81 6.27 15.81
N TYR A 967 29.25 7.52 16.02
CA TYR A 967 29.57 8.47 14.95
C TYR A 967 31.06 8.41 14.61
N HIS A 968 31.39 8.09 13.36
CA HIS A 968 32.77 7.88 12.93
C HIS A 968 33.38 9.08 12.17
N GLY A 969 32.57 9.94 11.55
CA GLY A 969 33.00 11.14 10.83
C GLY A 969 33.76 10.86 9.52
N ASP A 970 33.81 11.85 8.62
CA ASP A 970 34.45 11.87 7.27
C ASP A 970 34.14 10.69 6.31
N THR A 971 33.40 9.68 6.77
CA THR A 971 32.88 8.52 6.04
C THR A 971 31.47 8.21 6.56
N CYS A 972 30.58 7.70 5.71
CA CYS A 972 29.23 7.32 6.14
C CYS A 972 29.26 6.19 7.18
N ASP A 973 28.47 6.33 8.26
CA ASP A 973 28.52 5.42 9.41
C ASP A 973 27.92 4.03 9.08
N ALA A 974 26.98 3.98 8.13
CA ALA A 974 26.45 2.75 7.54
C ALA A 974 26.32 2.83 6.01
N THR A 975 26.18 1.67 5.35
CA THR A 975 25.83 1.57 3.92
C THR A 975 24.81 0.47 3.70
N VAL A 976 23.66 0.82 3.12
CA VAL A 976 22.56 -0.06 2.76
C VAL A 976 22.54 -0.23 1.24
N LYS A 977 22.43 -1.49 0.77
CA LYS A 977 22.41 -1.83 -0.65
C LYS A 977 21.27 -2.80 -0.94
N VAL A 978 20.30 -2.36 -1.73
CA VAL A 978 19.11 -3.18 -2.05
C VAL A 978 19.01 -3.47 -3.54
N ILE A 979 18.42 -4.60 -3.90
CA ILE A 979 18.13 -4.98 -5.28
C ILE A 979 16.61 -5.07 -5.41
N LEU A 980 16.03 -4.23 -6.27
CA LEU A 980 14.59 -4.19 -6.49
C LEU A 980 14.23 -5.16 -7.62
N LYS A 981 13.35 -6.12 -7.34
CA LYS A 981 12.87 -7.09 -8.34
C LYS A 981 11.80 -6.42 -9.21
N PRO A 982 11.89 -6.40 -10.55
CA PRO A 982 10.81 -5.89 -11.39
C PRO A 982 9.59 -6.80 -11.32
N TYR A 983 8.38 -6.23 -11.37
CA TYR A 983 7.13 -6.98 -11.60
C TYR A 983 6.56 -6.65 -12.99
N THR A 984 5.62 -7.47 -13.49
CA THR A 984 4.97 -7.21 -14.77
C THR A 984 3.78 -6.28 -14.55
N TRP A 985 3.72 -5.16 -15.26
CA TRP A 985 2.71 -4.12 -15.05
C TRP A 985 2.12 -3.61 -16.35
N GLY A 986 0.97 -2.96 -16.27
CA GLY A 986 0.33 -2.19 -17.34
C GLY A 986 -0.11 -0.80 -16.87
N SER A 987 -0.97 -0.15 -17.66
CA SER A 987 -1.53 1.17 -17.33
C SER A 987 -3.03 1.19 -17.61
N LEU A 988 -3.75 2.11 -16.95
CA LEU A 988 -5.18 2.30 -17.09
C LEU A 988 -5.49 3.79 -17.25
N ASN A 989 -5.99 4.18 -18.42
CA ASN A 989 -6.53 5.50 -18.66
C ASN A 989 -8.03 5.52 -18.33
N VAL A 990 -8.45 6.34 -17.38
CA VAL A 990 -9.86 6.52 -16.98
C VAL A 990 -10.32 7.91 -17.38
N SER A 991 -11.40 7.98 -18.17
CA SER A 991 -11.97 9.24 -18.65
C SER A 991 -13.49 9.23 -18.54
N SER A 992 -14.10 10.41 -18.39
CA SER A 992 -15.56 10.53 -18.32
C SER A 992 -16.12 11.78 -19.00
N THR A 993 -17.44 11.74 -19.21
CA THR A 993 -18.23 12.89 -19.64
C THR A 993 -19.35 13.15 -18.63
N PRO A 994 -19.41 14.33 -17.99
CA PRO A 994 -18.37 15.38 -17.99
C PRO A 994 -17.06 14.90 -17.33
N PRO A 995 -15.92 15.56 -17.61
CA PRO A 995 -14.66 15.34 -16.90
C PRO A 995 -14.70 15.96 -15.49
N GLY A 996 -13.72 15.61 -14.65
CA GLY A 996 -13.61 16.07 -13.26
C GLY A 996 -14.34 15.18 -12.25
N ALA A 997 -14.87 14.04 -12.69
CA ALA A 997 -15.44 13.00 -11.84
C ALA A 997 -14.35 12.22 -11.10
N GLU A 998 -14.61 11.85 -9.85
CA GLU A 998 -13.73 11.08 -8.96
C GLU A 998 -13.60 9.64 -9.45
N ILE A 999 -12.40 9.06 -9.28
CA ILE A 999 -12.07 7.70 -9.70
C ILE A 999 -11.85 6.83 -8.48
N HIS A 1000 -12.54 5.69 -8.45
CA HIS A 1000 -12.39 4.66 -7.43
C HIS A 1000 -11.82 3.38 -8.05
N LEU A 1001 -10.80 2.83 -7.39
CA LEU A 1001 -10.22 1.50 -7.64
C LEU A 1001 -10.31 0.70 -6.34
N TYR A 1002 -10.54 -0.61 -6.43
CA TYR A 1002 -10.75 -1.46 -5.23
C TYR A 1002 -11.87 -0.90 -4.32
N GLY A 1003 -12.91 -0.31 -4.92
CA GLY A 1003 -14.00 0.38 -4.24
C GLY A 1003 -13.67 1.74 -3.59
N ARG A 1004 -12.40 1.99 -3.23
CA ARG A 1004 -11.93 3.21 -2.56
C ARG A 1004 -11.60 4.35 -3.52
N ASP A 1005 -11.81 5.59 -3.06
CA ASP A 1005 -11.37 6.81 -3.76
C ASP A 1005 -9.85 6.81 -3.91
N THR A 1006 -9.37 7.04 -5.13
CA THR A 1006 -7.92 7.13 -5.45
C THR A 1006 -7.32 8.53 -5.17
N GLY A 1007 -8.18 9.53 -4.95
CA GLY A 1007 -7.82 10.95 -4.92
C GLY A 1007 -7.74 11.60 -6.31
N GLU A 1008 -7.77 10.80 -7.38
CA GLU A 1008 -7.65 11.29 -8.76
C GLU A 1008 -8.99 11.61 -9.42
N LYS A 1009 -8.95 12.51 -10.40
CA LYS A 1009 -10.13 12.95 -11.16
C LYS A 1009 -9.91 12.80 -12.66
N THR A 1010 -10.97 12.37 -13.34
CA THR A 1010 -10.99 12.13 -14.78
C THR A 1010 -10.70 13.40 -15.61
N PRO A 1011 -9.95 13.30 -16.73
CA PRO A 1011 -9.21 12.13 -17.19
C PRO A 1011 -7.88 11.95 -16.43
N HIS A 1012 -7.57 10.71 -16.03
CA HIS A 1012 -6.30 10.36 -15.37
C HIS A 1012 -5.77 9.02 -15.89
N THR A 1013 -4.45 8.84 -15.97
CA THR A 1013 -3.81 7.58 -16.36
C THR A 1013 -2.98 6.99 -15.22
N PHE A 1014 -3.46 5.90 -14.63
CA PHE A 1014 -2.72 5.13 -13.64
C PHE A 1014 -1.65 4.31 -14.34
N HIS A 1015 -0.40 4.50 -13.96
CA HIS A 1015 0.74 3.70 -14.41
C HIS A 1015 1.16 2.67 -13.36
N TYR A 1016 1.85 1.62 -13.81
CA TYR A 1016 2.45 0.58 -12.95
C TYR A 1016 1.45 -0.29 -12.17
N LEU A 1017 0.19 -0.34 -12.63
CA LEU A 1017 -0.79 -1.30 -12.11
C LEU A 1017 -0.37 -2.72 -12.47
N ASP A 1018 -0.51 -3.65 -11.51
CA ASP A 1018 -0.25 -5.07 -11.73
C ASP A 1018 -1.19 -5.66 -12.81
N ILE A 1019 -0.85 -6.81 -13.37
CA ILE A 1019 -1.68 -7.45 -14.40
C ILE A 1019 -2.91 -8.12 -13.78
N GLY A 1020 -4.09 -7.93 -14.37
CA GLY A 1020 -5.33 -8.48 -13.80
C GLY A 1020 -6.62 -7.83 -14.29
N SER A 1021 -7.72 -8.23 -13.67
CA SER A 1021 -9.05 -7.61 -13.81
C SER A 1021 -9.23 -6.52 -12.76
N TYR A 1022 -9.73 -5.35 -13.18
CA TYR A 1022 -9.98 -4.20 -12.31
C TYR A 1022 -11.45 -3.77 -12.39
N THR A 1023 -12.05 -3.53 -11.23
CA THR A 1023 -13.35 -2.85 -11.13
C THR A 1023 -13.11 -1.35 -10.95
N VAL A 1024 -13.60 -0.55 -11.90
CA VAL A 1024 -13.44 0.90 -11.95
C VAL A 1024 -14.78 1.57 -11.71
N LYS A 1025 -14.91 2.36 -10.65
CA LYS A 1025 -16.11 3.16 -10.38
C LYS A 1025 -15.77 4.64 -10.54
N VAL A 1026 -16.60 5.36 -11.30
CA VAL A 1026 -16.45 6.80 -11.52
C VAL A 1026 -17.65 7.53 -10.94
N VAL A 1027 -17.41 8.58 -10.15
CA VAL A 1027 -18.42 9.31 -9.36
C VAL A 1027 -18.41 10.78 -9.75
N GLY A 1028 -19.54 11.30 -10.22
CA GLY A 1028 -19.73 12.73 -10.52
C GLY A 1028 -20.93 13.33 -9.78
N GLU A 1029 -21.10 14.65 -9.93
CA GLU A 1029 -22.07 15.48 -9.19
C GLU A 1029 -23.53 14.98 -9.21
N HIS A 1030 -23.91 14.21 -10.24
CA HIS A 1030 -25.30 13.77 -10.46
C HIS A 1030 -25.45 12.25 -10.61
N GLY A 1031 -24.42 11.47 -10.28
CA GLY A 1031 -24.47 10.01 -10.31
C GLY A 1031 -23.10 9.36 -10.44
N SER A 1032 -23.08 8.05 -10.22
CA SER A 1032 -21.88 7.21 -10.40
C SER A 1032 -22.16 6.06 -11.36
N ARG A 1033 -21.10 5.47 -11.90
CA ARG A 1033 -21.16 4.27 -12.72
C ARG A 1033 -19.93 3.38 -12.48
N THR A 1034 -20.18 2.08 -12.34
CA THR A 1034 -19.15 1.04 -12.21
C THR A 1034 -18.97 0.33 -13.54
N ILE A 1035 -17.72 -0.01 -13.87
CA ILE A 1035 -17.31 -0.89 -14.96
C ILE A 1035 -16.48 -2.00 -14.32
N GLU A 1036 -16.96 -3.24 -14.45
CA GLU A 1036 -16.27 -4.45 -14.00
C GLU A 1036 -15.37 -5.01 -15.12
N ASP A 1037 -14.42 -5.87 -14.75
CA ASP A 1037 -13.52 -6.59 -15.66
C ASP A 1037 -12.73 -5.73 -16.67
N VAL A 1038 -12.20 -4.60 -16.21
CA VAL A 1038 -11.21 -3.83 -16.98
C VAL A 1038 -9.86 -4.56 -16.93
N ILE A 1039 -9.55 -5.31 -17.98
CA ILE A 1039 -8.33 -6.13 -18.07
C ILE A 1039 -7.09 -5.26 -18.37
N ILE A 1040 -6.11 -5.27 -17.47
CA ILE A 1040 -4.80 -4.67 -17.67
C ILE A 1040 -3.82 -5.74 -18.18
N SER A 1041 -3.26 -5.49 -19.36
CA SER A 1041 -2.29 -6.38 -20.04
C SER A 1041 -0.84 -5.90 -19.86
N PRO A 1042 0.16 -6.81 -19.90
CA PRO A 1042 1.57 -6.45 -19.80
C PRO A 1042 1.98 -5.32 -20.73
N TYR A 1043 2.54 -4.25 -20.16
CA TYR A 1043 3.10 -3.07 -20.84
C TYR A 1043 2.14 -2.33 -21.79
N ALA A 1044 0.83 -2.52 -21.61
CA ALA A 1044 -0.22 -1.90 -22.41
C ALA A 1044 -1.04 -0.91 -21.57
N THR A 1045 -1.66 0.07 -22.23
CA THR A 1045 -2.66 0.96 -21.62
C THR A 1045 -4.06 0.44 -21.92
N ALA A 1046 -4.80 0.07 -20.89
CA ALA A 1046 -6.24 -0.17 -20.95
C ALA A 1046 -7.00 1.17 -20.96
N GLU A 1047 -8.09 1.25 -21.71
CA GLU A 1047 -8.90 2.46 -21.89
C GLU A 1047 -10.29 2.25 -21.27
N CYS A 1048 -10.62 3.03 -20.23
CA CYS A 1048 -11.92 3.01 -19.56
C CYS A 1048 -12.61 4.37 -19.75
N TYR A 1049 -13.71 4.39 -20.50
CA TYR A 1049 -14.53 5.59 -20.72
C TYR A 1049 -15.91 5.45 -20.09
N VAL A 1050 -16.31 6.45 -19.28
CA VAL A 1050 -17.57 6.45 -18.54
C VAL A 1050 -18.42 7.68 -18.89
N ASP A 1051 -19.58 7.47 -19.52
CA ASP A 1051 -20.59 8.52 -19.67
C ASP A 1051 -21.48 8.55 -18.43
N LEU A 1052 -21.54 9.70 -17.75
CA LEU A 1052 -22.30 9.92 -16.52
C LEU A 1052 -23.62 10.65 -16.78
N PRO A 1053 -24.65 10.47 -15.92
CA PRO A 1053 -25.90 11.22 -16.03
C PRO A 1053 -25.64 12.72 -15.96
N ARG A 1054 -26.06 13.47 -16.99
CA ARG A 1054 -26.04 14.94 -16.96
C ARG A 1054 -27.27 15.44 -16.22
N GLY A 1055 -27.07 16.42 -15.33
CA GLY A 1055 -28.13 17.06 -14.57
C GLY A 1055 -29.13 17.79 -15.49
N GLY A 1056 -30.17 17.07 -15.90
CA GLY A 1056 -31.28 17.56 -16.70
C GLY A 1056 -32.52 17.73 -15.84
N LEU A 1057 -33.31 18.78 -16.11
CA LEU A 1057 -34.56 19.06 -15.43
C LEU A 1057 -35.46 17.82 -15.31
N LYS A 1058 -36.05 17.65 -14.12
CA LYS A 1058 -37.11 16.67 -13.78
C LYS A 1058 -37.96 16.24 -14.96
N ASP A 1059 -38.28 14.95 -14.99
CA ASP A 1059 -39.40 14.38 -15.73
C ASP A 1059 -40.68 15.23 -15.59
N LEU A 1060 -40.91 16.08 -16.60
CA LEU A 1060 -42.23 16.56 -16.95
C LEU A 1060 -42.78 15.57 -17.96
N GLY A 1061 -43.25 14.44 -17.44
CA GLY A 1061 -43.70 13.33 -18.27
C GLY A 1061 -44.93 13.67 -19.11
N ALA A 1062 -45.01 13.04 -20.29
CA ALA A 1062 -46.21 12.46 -20.92
C ALA A 1062 -45.96 12.18 -22.42
N PRO A 1063 -46.63 11.18 -23.02
CA PRO A 1063 -47.22 9.97 -22.45
C PRO A 1063 -46.52 8.68 -22.94
#